data_AF-A0A660KZ86-F1
#
_entry.id   AF-A0A660KZ86-F1
#
_cell.length_a   1.000
_cell.length_b   1.000
_cell.length_c   1.000
_cell.angle_alpha   90.00
_cell.angle_beta   90.00
_cell.angle_gamma   90.00
#
_symmetry.space_group_name_H-M   'P 1'
#
loop_
_entity.id
_entity.type
_entity.pdbx_description
1 polymer ?
#
loop_
_entity_poly.entity_id
_entity_poly.type
_entity_poly.pdbx_seq_one_letter_code
_entity_poly.pdbx_strand_id
1 'polypeptide(L)'
;MNVPLGGRLRPLAAACAVAVFAVLALASSASAFKPYTHIQTGLRAYEDVTADGKVTIEGRAYDVKPEVVAALKANPAYFNAGVVGPDGFPDLVMGQSVIHPEQTGKWLTHILKRAYDAQDDPSYGAAERGQILAFAYGYLTHAAGDMWAHTLVNDVAGGVFPSVGELADVDKAEIAIRHIIVEGYVGDATAGFDGNQDRGPVQGETNEDGNPQVSDDSTPHIPFAAPKRFIYETFVNPANPLPVGTSRGKLIDFFRDMQAQLQLAEARYEWDSEYEDCLLADPDCHERTKTLTVDTVRGPKTTTVEYNRCEADHFCLGLDPGDLASDLTIDNLVETYLEHWIEDVEDGLENWSDLGLAVTKSLFDPRSHRAAQDHICRNEPDDEYSLLRSSCEDGVGPLDVIGYEAEDYINDHLISMLGAPDFVGDLNELFGVVSDTISDVLGPALNPLQAPIAEIKEYAKDQIQEAIEEELRIDIDQLKSFVTSPTHWIGVQSVALDLPIVGTQQVDLFTPGTHEKLDALMDLPADHHEAQEVTLPGVGTVPSTGLKDDVTFDAEQFAAYRNAVQTAKLLLLDGTGLNAALGDILKARGDVKGGVATYPAAANLMTTQLSGSLPWLRSIDSDHSWRSDGRPRFCEQGAPDCPSDGAQPRPAEHDAGNDTFPLWESCLLRPTFTTLYRDWENGAAQFPALGDAPSADPSDPDAPAGSILLAGTTYSSGGTTYVAANHQFTAKAVDAVFTDARVAVQYRYYKAGSIPGAWKDIAAGATFSIPASAGDGTYHVQLRTADPCHTFDPADELPTDAPVTRTVVLDTTPPQITITKPAPEGVTFDSDDFSAIEYTVTDAASGVDAATVKARFDGAAATHGQVLDMFLLAPGTHTVDVTAADELGNAGEATRHFELHATRESLLSNIARSCDEGLITKPGTCKSLTSQLAHAPFGAFVNHVEAQRGKSIDVATANRLIAFAQDLL
;
A
#
# COMPACT_ATOMS: atom_id res chain seq x y z
N MET A 1 -57.52 -34.10 42.22
CA MET A 1 -56.09 -33.98 42.59
C MET A 1 -55.39 -33.64 41.30
N ASN A 2 -55.07 -32.37 41.08
CA ASN A 2 -54.42 -31.91 39.87
C ASN A 2 -52.94 -31.72 40.19
N VAL A 3 -52.07 -32.31 39.38
CA VAL A 3 -50.65 -31.99 39.36
C VAL A 3 -50.43 -31.09 38.14
N PRO A 4 -49.83 -29.91 38.27
CA PRO A 4 -49.51 -29.07 37.12
C PRO A 4 -48.31 -29.67 36.37
N LEU A 5 -48.54 -30.04 35.11
CA LEU A 5 -47.49 -30.28 34.13
C LEU A 5 -47.17 -28.94 33.45
N GLY A 6 -46.18 -28.23 33.96
CA GLY A 6 -45.71 -26.96 33.38
C GLY A 6 -44.42 -26.49 34.04
N GLY A 7 -43.42 -26.08 33.24
CA GLY A 7 -42.27 -25.32 33.72
C GLY A 7 -40.86 -25.78 33.33
N ARG A 8 -40.63 -26.87 32.56
CA ARG A 8 -39.26 -27.37 32.27
C ARG A 8 -38.93 -27.82 30.84
N LEU A 9 -39.83 -27.67 29.86
CA LEU A 9 -39.65 -28.26 28.52
C LEU A 9 -39.86 -27.29 27.33
N ARG A 10 -40.03 -25.99 27.57
CA ARG A 10 -40.22 -24.99 26.51
C ARG A 10 -38.93 -24.26 26.05
N PRO A 11 -38.06 -23.72 26.93
CA PRO A 11 -36.84 -23.04 26.47
C PRO A 11 -35.83 -24.00 25.82
N LEU A 12 -35.70 -25.24 26.34
CA LEU A 12 -34.78 -26.29 25.87
C LEU A 12 -35.04 -26.84 24.44
N ALA A 13 -36.11 -26.43 23.79
CA ALA A 13 -36.38 -26.75 22.39
C ALA A 13 -35.85 -25.65 21.46
N ALA A 14 -36.33 -24.43 21.71
CA ALA A 14 -35.94 -23.18 21.05
C ALA A 14 -34.44 -22.89 21.16
N ALA A 15 -33.92 -22.87 22.39
CA ALA A 15 -32.50 -22.66 22.67
C ALA A 15 -31.60 -23.67 21.96
N CYS A 16 -32.09 -24.87 21.62
CA CYS A 16 -31.26 -25.87 20.94
C CYS A 16 -31.20 -25.75 19.42
N ALA A 17 -32.08 -24.99 18.76
CA ALA A 17 -31.84 -24.63 17.36
C ALA A 17 -30.69 -23.62 17.29
N VAL A 18 -30.74 -22.58 18.12
CA VAL A 18 -29.72 -21.53 18.21
C VAL A 18 -28.42 -21.99 18.88
N ALA A 19 -28.48 -22.99 19.75
CA ALA A 19 -27.31 -23.75 20.19
C ALA A 19 -26.54 -24.40 19.03
N VAL A 20 -27.20 -24.88 17.98
CA VAL A 20 -26.48 -25.51 16.86
C VAL A 20 -25.90 -24.45 15.93
N PHE A 21 -26.58 -23.31 15.76
CA PHE A 21 -26.00 -22.10 15.14
C PHE A 21 -24.75 -21.61 15.92
N ALA A 22 -24.68 -21.87 17.23
CA ALA A 22 -23.58 -21.50 18.12
C ALA A 22 -22.36 -22.43 18.09
N VAL A 23 -22.54 -23.74 17.87
CA VAL A 23 -21.42 -24.73 17.85
C VAL A 23 -20.36 -24.33 16.82
N LEU A 24 -20.80 -23.79 15.68
CA LEU A 24 -19.97 -23.20 14.64
C LEU A 24 -18.92 -22.24 15.20
N ALA A 25 -19.33 -21.36 16.11
CA ALA A 25 -18.61 -20.14 16.40
C ALA A 25 -17.39 -20.29 17.31
N LEU A 26 -17.15 -21.51 17.79
CA LEU A 26 -15.91 -21.90 18.49
C LEU A 26 -14.91 -22.61 17.57
N ALA A 27 -15.30 -22.86 16.32
CA ALA A 27 -14.63 -23.79 15.42
C ALA A 27 -14.35 -23.21 14.02
N SER A 28 -15.14 -22.23 13.53
CA SER A 28 -15.00 -21.64 12.18
C SER A 28 -14.19 -20.36 12.06
N SER A 29 -14.16 -19.51 13.09
CA SER A 29 -13.46 -18.24 13.00
C SER A 29 -11.99 -18.43 13.34
N ALA A 30 -11.14 -18.37 12.32
CA ALA A 30 -9.83 -17.77 12.49
C ALA A 30 -10.05 -16.26 12.57
N SER A 31 -10.15 -15.77 13.81
CA SER A 31 -10.17 -14.35 14.12
C SER A 31 -8.74 -14.07 14.53
N ALA A 32 -7.94 -13.58 13.59
CA ALA A 32 -6.47 -13.53 13.66
C ALA A 32 -5.92 -13.04 15.00
N PHE A 33 -6.69 -12.13 15.60
CA PHE A 33 -6.70 -11.86 17.02
C PHE A 33 -8.06 -12.21 17.58
N LYS A 34 -8.17 -13.23 18.46
CA LYS A 34 -9.40 -13.55 19.22
C LYS A 34 -10.18 -12.25 19.56
N PRO A 35 -11.52 -12.15 19.42
CA PRO A 35 -12.19 -10.86 19.47
C PRO A 35 -11.99 -10.00 20.73
N TYR A 36 -11.63 -10.57 21.88
CA TYR A 36 -11.13 -9.80 23.03
C TYR A 36 -9.87 -8.97 22.71
N THR A 37 -8.93 -9.56 21.97
CA THR A 37 -7.71 -8.92 21.46
C THR A 37 -8.03 -7.87 20.40
N HIS A 38 -9.00 -8.10 19.49
CA HIS A 38 -9.53 -7.03 18.63
C HIS A 38 -10.05 -5.86 19.45
N ILE A 39 -10.92 -6.13 20.44
CA ILE A 39 -11.47 -5.10 21.34
C ILE A 39 -10.36 -4.33 22.03
N GLN A 40 -9.28 -4.98 22.48
CA GLN A 40 -8.13 -4.29 23.06
C GLN A 40 -7.38 -3.42 22.03
N THR A 41 -7.16 -3.87 20.78
CA THR A 41 -6.54 -2.99 19.75
C THR A 41 -7.41 -1.76 19.45
N GLY A 42 -8.73 -1.95 19.32
CA GLY A 42 -9.69 -0.88 19.10
C GLY A 42 -9.81 0.06 20.31
N LEU A 43 -9.75 -0.48 21.52
CA LEU A 43 -9.76 0.29 22.76
C LEU A 43 -8.58 1.26 22.83
N ARG A 44 -7.37 0.89 22.38
CA ARG A 44 -6.23 1.82 22.34
C ARG A 44 -6.41 2.99 21.38
N ALA A 45 -7.10 2.78 20.25
CA ALA A 45 -7.46 3.88 19.37
C ALA A 45 -8.60 4.74 19.95
N TYR A 46 -9.58 4.09 20.58
CA TYR A 46 -10.71 4.72 21.26
C TYR A 46 -10.28 5.59 22.46
N GLU A 47 -9.39 5.10 23.33
CA GLU A 47 -8.88 5.83 24.50
C GLU A 47 -8.15 7.12 24.10
N ASP A 48 -7.31 7.06 23.06
CA ASP A 48 -6.57 8.21 22.51
C ASP A 48 -7.57 9.27 22.00
N VAL A 49 -8.47 8.90 21.08
CA VAL A 49 -9.45 9.85 20.49
C VAL A 49 -10.48 10.36 21.50
N THR A 50 -10.89 9.55 22.48
CA THR A 50 -11.90 9.99 23.44
C THR A 50 -11.32 10.82 24.59
N ALA A 51 -10.00 10.79 24.84
CA ALA A 51 -9.37 11.67 25.82
C ALA A 51 -9.58 13.16 25.50
N ASP A 52 -9.23 13.60 24.29
CA ASP A 52 -9.26 15.03 23.91
C ASP A 52 -9.84 15.34 22.52
N GLY A 53 -10.21 14.32 21.73
CA GLY A 53 -10.69 14.46 20.35
C GLY A 53 -9.59 14.30 19.28
N LYS A 54 -8.40 13.82 19.65
CA LYS A 54 -7.25 13.66 18.77
C LYS A 54 -6.66 12.25 18.84
N VAL A 55 -5.96 11.83 17.80
CA VAL A 55 -5.10 10.63 17.84
C VAL A 55 -3.63 11.03 17.83
N THR A 56 -2.82 10.27 18.58
CA THR A 56 -1.38 10.48 18.71
C THR A 56 -0.63 9.57 17.73
N ILE A 57 0.04 10.18 16.74
CA ILE A 57 0.86 9.52 15.72
C ILE A 57 2.28 10.07 15.84
N GLU A 58 3.28 9.20 16.00
CA GLU A 58 4.71 9.58 16.16
C GLU A 58 4.93 10.72 17.19
N GLY A 59 4.23 10.64 18.32
CA GLY A 59 4.32 11.61 19.42
C GLY A 59 3.66 12.98 19.16
N ARG A 60 2.86 13.13 18.10
CA ARG A 60 2.09 14.35 17.77
C ARG A 60 0.60 14.05 17.71
N ALA A 61 -0.23 14.98 18.17
CA ALA A 61 -1.68 14.82 18.21
C ALA A 61 -2.37 15.49 17.01
N TYR A 62 -3.28 14.75 16.36
CA TYR A 62 -4.01 15.16 15.16
C TYR A 62 -5.52 15.09 15.38
N ASP A 63 -6.24 16.14 14.98
CA ASP A 63 -7.69 16.25 15.17
C ASP A 63 -8.48 15.18 14.40
N VAL A 64 -9.40 14.51 15.09
CA VAL A 64 -10.43 13.66 14.50
C VAL A 64 -11.70 14.47 14.27
N LYS A 65 -12.47 14.12 13.24
CA LYS A 65 -13.75 14.76 12.90
C LYS A 65 -14.69 14.85 14.13
N PRO A 66 -15.20 16.04 14.51
CA PRO A 66 -16.01 16.21 15.72
C PRO A 66 -17.23 15.29 15.82
N GLU A 67 -17.87 14.99 14.69
CA GLU A 67 -18.99 14.05 14.60
C GLU A 67 -18.60 12.61 14.91
N VAL A 68 -17.39 12.18 14.52
CA VAL A 68 -16.83 10.85 14.86
C VAL A 68 -16.46 10.80 16.33
N VAL A 69 -15.79 11.84 16.86
CA VAL A 69 -15.50 11.95 18.30
C VAL A 69 -16.78 11.89 19.15
N ALA A 70 -17.85 12.57 18.71
CA ALA A 70 -19.15 12.55 19.38
C ALA A 70 -19.83 11.18 19.30
N ALA A 71 -19.80 10.54 18.12
CA ALA A 71 -20.35 9.20 17.91
C ALA A 71 -19.70 8.16 18.84
N LEU A 72 -18.35 8.11 18.87
CA LEU A 72 -17.59 7.18 19.71
C LEU A 72 -17.88 7.42 21.20
N LYS A 73 -17.80 8.66 21.68
CA LYS A 73 -18.06 8.99 23.11
C LYS A 73 -19.46 8.64 23.58
N ALA A 74 -20.46 8.74 22.70
CA ALA A 74 -21.85 8.48 23.05
C ALA A 74 -22.25 7.00 22.90
N ASN A 75 -21.55 6.23 22.05
CA ASN A 75 -21.97 4.89 21.63
C ASN A 75 -20.83 3.84 21.70
N PRO A 76 -20.12 3.69 22.84
CA PRO A 76 -19.01 2.74 22.96
C PRO A 76 -19.42 1.30 22.66
N ALA A 77 -20.61 0.87 23.10
CA ALA A 77 -21.11 -0.49 22.84
C ALA A 77 -21.33 -0.80 21.35
N TYR A 78 -21.61 0.24 20.54
CA TYR A 78 -21.76 0.11 19.09
C TYR A 78 -20.40 0.10 18.39
N PHE A 79 -19.42 0.86 18.90
CA PHE A 79 -18.03 0.75 18.45
C PHE A 79 -17.47 -0.65 18.74
N ASN A 80 -17.66 -1.17 19.96
CA ASN A 80 -17.24 -2.53 20.32
C ASN A 80 -17.85 -3.60 19.39
N ALA A 81 -19.16 -3.52 19.13
CA ALA A 81 -19.83 -4.42 18.18
C ALA A 81 -19.25 -4.30 16.76
N GLY A 82 -18.90 -3.07 16.35
CA GLY A 82 -18.15 -2.84 15.12
C GLY A 82 -16.75 -3.47 15.14
N VAL A 83 -16.02 -3.42 16.25
CA VAL A 83 -14.66 -3.99 16.38
C VAL A 83 -14.65 -5.52 16.36
N VAL A 84 -15.76 -6.18 16.68
CA VAL A 84 -15.98 -7.60 16.35
C VAL A 84 -16.23 -7.77 14.84
N GLY A 85 -16.96 -6.85 14.22
CA GLY A 85 -17.00 -6.74 12.76
C GLY A 85 -17.71 -7.94 12.10
N PRO A 86 -17.16 -8.54 11.04
CA PRO A 86 -17.73 -9.71 10.38
C PRO A 86 -17.71 -10.97 11.25
N ASP A 87 -16.87 -11.08 12.28
CA ASP A 87 -16.91 -12.19 13.25
C ASP A 87 -18.23 -12.26 14.03
N GLY A 88 -19.05 -11.19 13.98
CA GLY A 88 -20.34 -11.11 14.65
C GLY A 88 -21.50 -10.57 13.80
N PHE A 89 -21.22 -9.81 12.73
CA PHE A 89 -22.24 -9.03 12.01
C PHE A 89 -22.14 -9.08 10.48
N PRO A 90 -23.25 -9.33 9.75
CA PRO A 90 -24.63 -9.48 10.26
C PRO A 90 -24.85 -10.79 11.02
N ASP A 91 -24.07 -11.81 10.69
CA ASP A 91 -23.85 -13.06 11.42
C ASP A 91 -22.48 -13.62 11.02
N LEU A 92 -21.98 -14.56 11.81
CA LEU A 92 -20.68 -15.20 11.60
C LEU A 92 -20.55 -15.90 10.23
N VAL A 93 -21.61 -16.56 9.75
CA VAL A 93 -21.53 -17.36 8.51
C VAL A 93 -21.36 -16.44 7.30
N MET A 94 -22.08 -15.32 7.24
CA MET A 94 -21.85 -14.31 6.21
C MET A 94 -20.47 -13.66 6.33
N GLY A 95 -20.01 -13.39 7.56
CA GLY A 95 -18.67 -12.87 7.82
C GLY A 95 -17.58 -13.75 7.20
N GLN A 96 -17.46 -14.97 7.72
CA GLN A 96 -16.41 -15.94 7.38
C GLN A 96 -16.49 -16.41 5.91
N SER A 97 -17.69 -16.58 5.33
CA SER A 97 -17.83 -17.11 3.95
C SER A 97 -17.94 -16.06 2.84
N VAL A 98 -18.19 -14.78 3.14
CA VAL A 98 -18.47 -13.74 2.13
C VAL A 98 -17.70 -12.44 2.32
N ILE A 99 -17.32 -12.06 3.54
CA ILE A 99 -16.70 -10.75 3.83
C ILE A 99 -15.18 -10.87 4.03
N HIS A 100 -14.76 -11.92 4.72
CA HIS A 100 -13.38 -12.29 5.02
C HIS A 100 -12.51 -12.67 3.79
N PRO A 101 -12.93 -13.65 2.94
CA PRO A 101 -12.01 -14.29 2.01
C PRO A 101 -11.80 -13.53 0.70
N GLU A 102 -12.76 -12.72 0.24
CA GLU A 102 -12.65 -12.03 -1.04
C GLU A 102 -13.22 -10.59 -1.06
N GLN A 103 -12.41 -9.69 -1.60
CA GLN A 103 -12.68 -8.27 -1.86
C GLN A 103 -13.12 -7.47 -0.62
N THR A 104 -12.58 -7.78 0.57
CA THR A 104 -12.94 -7.15 1.86
C THR A 104 -12.91 -5.61 1.82
N GLY A 105 -11.97 -4.99 1.10
CA GLY A 105 -11.91 -3.54 0.94
C GLY A 105 -13.17 -2.92 0.29
N LYS A 106 -13.92 -3.67 -0.54
CA LYS A 106 -15.22 -3.24 -1.05
C LYS A 106 -16.31 -3.26 0.03
N TRP A 107 -16.30 -4.24 0.92
CA TRP A 107 -17.20 -4.30 2.08
C TRP A 107 -16.95 -3.12 3.03
N LEU A 108 -15.69 -2.86 3.39
CA LEU A 108 -15.32 -1.70 4.23
C LEU A 108 -15.74 -0.37 3.58
N THR A 109 -15.51 -0.23 2.27
CA THR A 109 -15.94 0.96 1.50
C THR A 109 -17.46 1.11 1.49
N HIS A 110 -18.22 0.02 1.33
CA HIS A 110 -19.68 0.02 1.36
C HIS A 110 -20.23 0.40 2.73
N ILE A 111 -19.71 -0.19 3.81
CA ILE A 111 -20.15 0.10 5.19
C ILE A 111 -19.87 1.57 5.54
N LEU A 112 -18.66 2.07 5.28
CA LEU A 112 -18.32 3.47 5.55
C LEU A 112 -19.17 4.43 4.71
N LYS A 113 -19.40 4.11 3.43
CA LYS A 113 -20.26 4.89 2.55
C LYS A 113 -21.70 4.94 3.09
N ARG A 114 -22.30 3.78 3.40
CA ARG A 114 -23.65 3.68 3.97
C ARG A 114 -23.76 4.47 5.27
N ALA A 115 -22.74 4.41 6.12
CA ALA A 115 -22.72 5.11 7.40
C ALA A 115 -22.73 6.64 7.25
N TYR A 116 -22.04 7.16 6.22
CA TYR A 116 -22.09 8.57 5.85
C TYR A 116 -23.40 8.96 5.12
N ASP A 117 -23.90 8.12 4.20
CA ASP A 117 -25.20 8.35 3.55
C ASP A 117 -26.34 8.43 4.59
N ALA A 118 -26.28 7.63 5.66
CA ALA A 118 -27.21 7.68 6.80
C ALA A 118 -27.11 8.97 7.65
N GLN A 119 -26.01 9.73 7.58
CA GLN A 119 -25.91 11.03 8.25
C GLN A 119 -26.76 12.10 7.56
N ASP A 120 -26.97 11.98 6.25
CA ASP A 120 -27.77 12.91 5.44
C ASP A 120 -29.24 12.47 5.32
N ASP A 121 -29.54 11.18 5.47
CA ASP A 121 -30.91 10.66 5.44
C ASP A 121 -31.77 11.17 6.62
N PRO A 122 -32.87 11.91 6.40
CA PRO A 122 -33.78 12.36 7.47
C PRO A 122 -34.53 11.23 8.20
N SER A 123 -34.53 10.01 7.68
CA SER A 123 -35.24 8.86 8.26
C SER A 123 -34.56 8.29 9.52
N TYR A 124 -33.25 8.51 9.70
CA TYR A 124 -32.53 8.13 10.91
C TYR A 124 -32.55 9.26 11.95
N GLY A 125 -32.84 8.93 13.20
CA GLY A 125 -32.71 9.83 14.34
C GLY A 125 -31.26 10.21 14.63
N ALA A 126 -31.05 11.30 15.38
CA ALA A 126 -29.70 11.77 15.75
C ALA A 126 -28.91 10.76 16.60
N ALA A 127 -29.60 9.91 17.38
CA ALA A 127 -28.96 8.82 18.13
C ALA A 127 -28.49 7.70 17.18
N GLU A 128 -29.38 7.20 16.31
CA GLU A 128 -29.05 6.16 15.31
C GLU A 128 -27.87 6.58 14.43
N ARG A 129 -27.84 7.83 13.95
CA ARG A 129 -26.72 8.37 13.17
C ARG A 129 -25.37 8.23 13.89
N GLY A 130 -25.32 8.49 15.19
CA GLY A 130 -24.12 8.32 16.02
C GLY A 130 -23.77 6.85 16.27
N GLN A 131 -24.78 5.99 16.47
CA GLN A 131 -24.61 4.54 16.61
C GLN A 131 -24.01 3.92 15.35
N ILE A 132 -24.52 4.32 14.18
CA ILE A 132 -24.08 3.89 12.85
C ILE A 132 -22.62 4.29 12.59
N LEU A 133 -22.22 5.54 12.90
CA LEU A 133 -20.83 5.97 12.78
C LEU A 133 -19.91 5.18 13.72
N ALA A 134 -20.30 5.00 14.99
CA ALA A 134 -19.50 4.24 15.95
C ALA A 134 -19.29 2.80 15.48
N PHE A 135 -20.35 2.12 15.05
CA PHE A 135 -20.28 0.77 14.47
C PHE A 135 -19.39 0.70 13.23
N ALA A 136 -19.55 1.61 12.27
CA ALA A 136 -18.76 1.60 11.03
C ALA A 136 -17.26 1.83 11.28
N TYR A 137 -16.89 2.75 12.18
CA TYR A 137 -15.49 2.95 12.56
C TYR A 137 -14.91 1.78 13.36
N GLY A 138 -15.73 1.06 14.13
CA GLY A 138 -15.36 -0.22 14.72
C GLY A 138 -15.09 -1.28 13.64
N TYR A 139 -15.97 -1.40 12.64
CA TYR A 139 -15.85 -2.38 11.55
C TYR A 139 -14.58 -2.20 10.71
N LEU A 140 -14.18 -0.94 10.49
CA LEU A 140 -12.88 -0.64 9.86
C LEU A 140 -11.69 -0.95 10.78
N THR A 141 -11.88 -0.93 12.11
CA THR A 141 -10.86 -1.24 13.12
C THR A 141 -10.66 -2.75 13.26
N HIS A 142 -11.70 -3.57 13.13
CA HIS A 142 -11.58 -5.03 13.01
C HIS A 142 -10.57 -5.42 11.91
N ALA A 143 -10.80 -4.95 10.68
CA ALA A 143 -9.93 -5.23 9.53
C ALA A 143 -8.49 -4.67 9.68
N ALA A 144 -8.29 -3.67 10.57
CA ALA A 144 -6.97 -3.18 10.93
C ALA A 144 -6.22 -4.14 11.88
N GLY A 145 -6.96 -4.91 12.70
CA GLY A 145 -6.43 -6.04 13.45
C GLY A 145 -5.95 -7.14 12.51
N ASP A 146 -6.88 -7.72 11.76
CA ASP A 146 -6.63 -8.93 10.96
C ASP A 146 -5.53 -8.78 9.93
N MET A 147 -5.49 -7.66 9.20
CA MET A 147 -4.42 -7.38 8.23
C MET A 147 -3.01 -7.58 8.79
N TRP A 148 -2.78 -7.20 10.06
CA TRP A 148 -1.47 -7.37 10.72
C TRP A 148 -1.38 -8.67 11.51
N ALA A 149 -2.47 -9.12 12.09
CA ALA A 149 -2.52 -10.32 12.90
C ALA A 149 -2.41 -11.58 12.04
N HIS A 150 -3.13 -11.72 10.92
CA HIS A 150 -2.95 -12.85 10.01
C HIS A 150 -1.55 -12.90 9.40
N THR A 151 -0.85 -11.76 9.30
CA THR A 151 0.59 -11.73 8.94
C THR A 151 1.46 -12.49 9.94
N LEU A 152 1.13 -12.44 11.23
CA LEU A 152 1.77 -13.26 12.26
C LEU A 152 1.22 -14.70 12.26
N VAL A 153 -0.10 -14.86 12.31
CA VAL A 153 -0.70 -16.18 12.53
C VAL A 153 -0.47 -17.09 11.31
N ASN A 154 -0.53 -16.57 10.08
CA ASN A 154 -0.20 -17.35 8.89
C ASN A 154 1.25 -17.83 8.94
N ASP A 155 2.24 -16.98 9.25
CA ASP A 155 3.67 -17.35 9.44
C ASP A 155 3.85 -18.49 10.47
N VAL A 156 3.12 -18.45 11.59
CA VAL A 156 3.21 -19.49 12.64
C VAL A 156 2.44 -20.77 12.29
N ALA A 157 1.29 -20.67 11.61
CA ALA A 157 0.46 -21.81 11.18
C ALA A 157 0.98 -22.50 9.90
N GLY A 158 1.78 -21.79 9.11
CA GLY A 158 2.31 -22.26 7.82
C GLY A 158 1.40 -22.01 6.62
N GLY A 159 0.34 -21.20 6.75
CA GLY A 159 -0.57 -20.89 5.65
C GLY A 159 -1.75 -20.00 6.06
N VAL A 160 -2.48 -19.50 5.05
CA VAL A 160 -3.78 -18.82 5.21
C VAL A 160 -4.79 -19.83 5.75
N PHE A 161 -5.71 -19.39 6.61
CA PHE A 161 -6.82 -20.24 7.05
C PHE A 161 -7.57 -20.79 5.82
N PRO A 162 -7.77 -22.11 5.71
CA PRO A 162 -8.40 -22.69 4.53
C PRO A 162 -9.86 -22.25 4.42
N SER A 163 -10.35 -22.10 3.19
CA SER A 163 -11.79 -21.95 3.01
C SER A 163 -12.49 -23.20 3.52
N VAL A 164 -13.56 -23.00 4.28
CA VAL A 164 -13.93 -23.96 5.32
C VAL A 164 -14.35 -25.32 4.73
N GLY A 165 -15.08 -25.34 3.60
CA GLY A 165 -15.35 -26.57 2.82
C GLY A 165 -14.14 -27.37 2.29
N GLU A 166 -12.89 -26.92 2.49
CA GLU A 166 -11.66 -27.62 2.11
C GLU A 166 -11.01 -28.43 3.25
N LEU A 167 -11.55 -28.38 4.48
CA LEU A 167 -11.03 -29.06 5.68
C LEU A 167 -11.04 -30.60 5.62
N ALA A 168 -11.54 -31.20 4.54
CA ALA A 168 -11.38 -32.62 4.25
C ALA A 168 -9.96 -32.99 3.76
N ASP A 169 -9.12 -32.00 3.46
CA ASP A 169 -7.68 -32.18 3.22
C ASP A 169 -6.89 -32.05 4.54
N VAL A 170 -6.05 -33.04 4.86
CA VAL A 170 -5.31 -33.10 6.13
C VAL A 170 -4.33 -31.94 6.25
N ASP A 171 -3.66 -31.57 5.16
CA ASP A 171 -2.69 -30.46 5.14
C ASP A 171 -3.38 -29.12 5.44
N LYS A 172 -4.68 -29.00 5.11
CA LYS A 172 -5.51 -27.82 5.40
C LYS A 172 -6.07 -27.85 6.82
N ALA A 173 -6.52 -29.00 7.29
CA ALA A 173 -6.94 -29.18 8.68
C ALA A 173 -5.79 -28.88 9.68
N GLU A 174 -4.55 -29.26 9.35
CA GLU A 174 -3.36 -28.87 10.10
C GLU A 174 -3.23 -27.34 10.25
N ILE A 175 -3.33 -26.59 9.15
CA ILE A 175 -3.26 -25.12 9.15
C ILE A 175 -4.37 -24.52 10.02
N ALA A 176 -5.62 -24.98 9.86
CA ALA A 176 -6.76 -24.48 10.63
C ALA A 176 -6.61 -24.72 12.14
N ILE A 177 -6.15 -25.90 12.55
CA ILE A 177 -5.92 -26.22 13.97
C ILE A 177 -4.79 -25.36 14.55
N ARG A 178 -3.71 -25.14 13.79
CA ARG A 178 -2.60 -24.27 14.21
C ARG A 178 -3.05 -22.82 14.40
N HIS A 179 -3.90 -22.29 13.51
CA HIS A 179 -4.54 -20.97 13.65
C HIS A 179 -5.24 -20.83 15.01
N ILE A 180 -6.20 -21.71 15.30
CA ILE A 180 -6.98 -21.71 16.55
C ILE A 180 -6.07 -21.73 17.80
N ILE A 181 -4.99 -22.51 17.77
CA ILE A 181 -4.05 -22.61 18.90
C ILE A 181 -3.21 -21.33 19.07
N VAL A 182 -2.74 -20.73 17.97
CA VAL A 182 -1.92 -19.51 18.00
C VAL A 182 -2.75 -18.30 18.40
N GLU A 183 -3.93 -18.12 17.82
CA GLU A 183 -4.91 -17.10 18.22
C GLU A 183 -5.31 -17.26 19.68
N GLY A 184 -5.46 -18.52 20.11
CA GLY A 184 -5.63 -18.91 21.51
C GLY A 184 -4.54 -18.36 22.41
N TYR A 185 -3.29 -18.70 22.13
CA TYR A 185 -2.13 -18.31 22.93
C TYR A 185 -1.90 -16.79 22.96
N VAL A 186 -2.12 -16.10 21.84
CA VAL A 186 -2.05 -14.63 21.79
C VAL A 186 -3.16 -14.02 22.66
N GLY A 187 -4.38 -14.59 22.62
CA GLY A 187 -5.50 -14.17 23.47
C GLY A 187 -5.24 -14.35 24.96
N ASP A 188 -4.67 -15.49 25.36
CA ASP A 188 -4.34 -15.79 26.77
C ASP A 188 -3.36 -14.76 27.38
N ALA A 189 -2.51 -14.14 26.56
CA ALA A 189 -1.58 -13.07 26.98
C ALA A 189 -2.11 -11.64 26.74
N THR A 190 -3.38 -11.47 26.35
CA THR A 190 -3.98 -10.15 26.15
C THR A 190 -4.34 -9.52 27.49
N ALA A 191 -3.92 -8.27 27.69
CA ALA A 191 -4.14 -7.57 28.97
C ALA A 191 -5.61 -7.54 29.43
N GLY A 192 -5.87 -8.19 30.56
CA GLY A 192 -7.18 -8.28 31.19
C GLY A 192 -8.05 -9.45 30.72
N PHE A 193 -7.56 -10.30 29.81
CA PHE A 193 -8.15 -11.60 29.55
C PHE A 193 -7.83 -12.56 30.70
N ASP A 194 -8.78 -13.41 31.08
CA ASP A 194 -8.57 -14.47 32.06
C ASP A 194 -8.39 -15.82 31.37
N GLY A 195 -7.17 -16.33 31.40
CA GLY A 195 -6.82 -17.67 30.89
C GLY A 195 -6.86 -18.77 31.95
N ASN A 196 -7.13 -18.45 33.22
CA ASN A 196 -7.07 -19.40 34.33
C ASN A 196 -8.47 -19.71 34.88
N GLN A 197 -8.81 -20.99 35.00
CA GLN A 197 -10.13 -21.48 35.42
C GLN A 197 -10.31 -21.49 36.96
N ASP A 198 -9.44 -20.80 37.72
CA ASP A 198 -9.48 -20.74 39.18
C ASP A 198 -10.65 -19.86 39.68
N ARG A 199 -11.82 -20.49 39.88
CA ARG A 199 -13.09 -19.83 40.20
C ARG A 199 -13.00 -18.83 41.37
N GLY A 200 -13.13 -17.54 41.06
CA GLY A 200 -12.84 -16.41 41.94
C GLY A 200 -13.84 -15.24 41.82
N PRO A 201 -13.76 -14.23 42.70
CA PRO A 201 -14.69 -13.10 42.69
C PRO A 201 -14.38 -12.10 41.56
N VAL A 202 -15.33 -11.86 40.67
CA VAL A 202 -15.17 -10.93 39.53
C VAL A 202 -15.24 -9.49 40.02
N GLN A 203 -14.21 -8.70 39.73
CA GLN A 203 -14.04 -7.39 40.36
C GLN A 203 -15.08 -6.36 39.88
N GLY A 204 -16.02 -6.01 40.77
CA GLY A 204 -16.99 -4.93 40.53
C GLY A 204 -18.31 -5.38 39.90
N GLU A 205 -18.47 -6.67 39.65
CA GLU A 205 -19.71 -7.28 39.18
C GLU A 205 -20.50 -7.93 40.33
N THR A 206 -21.81 -8.07 40.12
CA THR A 206 -22.73 -8.73 41.05
C THR A 206 -23.71 -9.61 40.28
N ASN A 207 -24.03 -10.78 40.82
CA ASN A 207 -24.99 -11.72 40.25
C ASN A 207 -26.43 -11.18 40.31
N GLU A 208 -27.40 -11.93 39.76
CA GLU A 208 -28.82 -11.53 39.68
C GLU A 208 -29.44 -11.17 41.05
N ASP A 209 -28.96 -11.81 42.13
CA ASP A 209 -29.40 -11.55 43.52
C ASP A 209 -28.70 -10.34 44.19
N GLY A 210 -27.73 -9.72 43.51
CA GLY A 210 -26.96 -8.58 44.00
C GLY A 210 -25.81 -8.94 44.95
N ASN A 211 -25.41 -10.21 44.99
CA ASN A 211 -24.20 -10.66 45.70
C ASN A 211 -22.97 -10.47 44.80
N PRO A 212 -21.74 -10.39 45.33
CA PRO A 212 -20.53 -10.31 44.51
C PRO A 212 -20.45 -11.50 43.54
N GLN A 213 -20.22 -11.25 42.26
CA GLN A 213 -20.11 -12.30 41.25
C GLN A 213 -18.91 -13.20 41.55
N VAL A 214 -19.08 -14.51 41.40
CA VAL A 214 -18.00 -15.51 41.40
C VAL A 214 -18.07 -16.28 40.09
N SER A 215 -16.93 -16.51 39.42
CA SER A 215 -16.86 -17.23 38.15
C SER A 215 -15.45 -17.77 37.91
N ASP A 216 -15.37 -18.80 37.07
CA ASP A 216 -14.18 -19.39 36.45
C ASP A 216 -13.65 -18.57 35.25
N ASP A 217 -14.32 -17.48 34.90
CA ASP A 217 -13.85 -16.44 33.98
C ASP A 217 -13.99 -15.06 34.66
N SER A 218 -12.87 -14.44 35.06
CA SER A 218 -12.82 -13.09 35.62
C SER A 218 -12.59 -11.97 34.59
N THR A 219 -12.60 -12.29 33.29
CA THR A 219 -12.44 -11.32 32.19
C THR A 219 -13.50 -10.21 32.30
N PRO A 220 -13.12 -8.92 32.17
CA PRO A 220 -14.05 -7.80 32.30
C PRO A 220 -15.18 -7.83 31.24
N HIS A 221 -16.39 -7.48 31.66
CA HIS A 221 -17.53 -7.22 30.78
C HIS A 221 -17.18 -6.27 29.61
N ILE A 222 -17.55 -6.68 28.39
CA ILE A 222 -17.50 -5.82 27.19
C ILE A 222 -18.94 -5.54 26.75
N PRO A 223 -19.43 -4.29 26.82
CA PRO A 223 -20.78 -3.98 26.36
C PRO A 223 -20.85 -3.98 24.83
N PHE A 224 -21.85 -4.65 24.27
CA PHE A 224 -22.14 -4.71 22.84
C PHE A 224 -23.56 -4.21 22.53
N ALA A 225 -23.73 -3.50 21.41
CA ALA A 225 -25.03 -3.08 20.89
C ALA A 225 -24.99 -2.92 19.36
N ALA A 226 -26.06 -3.31 18.67
CA ALA A 226 -26.13 -3.32 17.21
C ALA A 226 -27.07 -2.21 16.66
N PRO A 227 -26.69 -1.47 15.60
CA PRO A 227 -27.61 -0.52 14.94
C PRO A 227 -28.53 -1.30 13.98
N LYS A 228 -29.53 -2.01 14.54
CA LYS A 228 -30.32 -3.07 13.86
C LYS A 228 -30.70 -2.76 12.41
N ARG A 229 -31.51 -1.71 12.20
CA ARG A 229 -31.98 -1.25 10.88
C ARG A 229 -30.83 -1.00 9.90
N PHE A 230 -29.71 -0.44 10.36
CA PHE A 230 -28.55 -0.19 9.50
C PHE A 230 -27.87 -1.48 9.06
N ILE A 231 -27.75 -2.49 9.95
CA ILE A 231 -27.22 -3.81 9.59
C ILE A 231 -28.15 -4.50 8.59
N TYR A 232 -29.46 -4.53 8.86
CA TYR A 232 -30.45 -5.05 7.92
C TYR A 232 -30.30 -4.38 6.54
N GLU A 233 -30.38 -3.05 6.48
CA GLU A 233 -30.28 -2.31 5.23
C GLU A 233 -28.95 -2.55 4.51
N THR A 234 -27.83 -2.63 5.25
CA THR A 234 -26.47 -2.71 4.69
C THR A 234 -26.15 -4.09 4.10
N PHE A 235 -26.51 -5.16 4.80
CA PHE A 235 -26.12 -6.54 4.47
C PHE A 235 -27.30 -7.44 4.07
N VAL A 236 -28.44 -7.32 4.76
CA VAL A 236 -29.54 -8.29 4.64
C VAL A 236 -30.54 -7.89 3.56
N ASN A 237 -31.13 -6.69 3.57
CA ASN A 237 -32.21 -6.25 2.67
C ASN A 237 -31.99 -6.69 1.19
N PRO A 238 -32.90 -7.48 0.56
CA PRO A 238 -32.75 -7.91 -0.84
C PRO A 238 -32.71 -6.77 -1.85
N ALA A 239 -33.45 -5.68 -1.60
CA ALA A 239 -33.58 -4.56 -2.51
C ALA A 239 -32.29 -3.73 -2.64
N ASN A 240 -31.40 -3.85 -1.65
CA ASN A 240 -30.10 -3.19 -1.68
C ASN A 240 -29.02 -4.11 -2.30
N PRO A 241 -28.28 -3.66 -3.32
CA PRO A 241 -27.20 -4.44 -3.90
C PRO A 241 -26.01 -4.55 -2.94
N LEU A 242 -25.41 -5.74 -2.90
CA LEU A 242 -24.17 -6.00 -2.18
C LEU A 242 -22.96 -5.47 -2.97
N PRO A 243 -21.86 -5.12 -2.30
CA PRO A 243 -20.64 -4.66 -2.98
C PRO A 243 -19.87 -5.79 -3.69
N VAL A 244 -20.11 -7.05 -3.29
CA VAL A 244 -19.51 -8.27 -3.84
C VAL A 244 -20.62 -9.31 -3.98
N GLY A 245 -20.72 -9.96 -5.16
CA GLY A 245 -21.63 -11.08 -5.40
C GLY A 245 -23.12 -10.77 -5.16
N THR A 246 -23.87 -11.82 -4.81
CA THR A 246 -25.31 -11.74 -4.44
C THR A 246 -25.66 -12.56 -3.20
N SER A 247 -24.76 -13.45 -2.75
CA SER A 247 -24.97 -14.29 -1.56
C SER A 247 -24.84 -13.49 -0.28
N ARG A 248 -25.59 -13.91 0.75
CA ARG A 248 -25.59 -13.35 2.09
C ARG A 248 -25.17 -14.39 3.13
N GLY A 249 -24.36 -15.37 2.72
CA GLY A 249 -24.06 -16.56 3.52
C GLY A 249 -25.23 -17.55 3.52
N LYS A 250 -24.92 -18.83 3.75
CA LYS A 250 -25.88 -19.95 3.63
C LYS A 250 -27.15 -19.75 4.47
N LEU A 251 -27.06 -19.13 5.65
CA LEU A 251 -28.18 -19.01 6.59
C LEU A 251 -29.23 -17.99 6.13
N ILE A 252 -28.82 -16.76 5.81
CA ILE A 252 -29.72 -15.74 5.27
C ILE A 252 -30.25 -16.17 3.89
N ASP A 253 -29.42 -16.87 3.09
CA ASP A 253 -29.84 -17.37 1.79
C ASP A 253 -30.87 -18.52 1.89
N PHE A 254 -30.77 -19.41 2.90
CA PHE A 254 -31.80 -20.43 3.19
C PHE A 254 -33.18 -19.81 3.41
N PHE A 255 -33.31 -18.84 4.33
CA PHE A 255 -34.59 -18.19 4.62
C PHE A 255 -35.18 -17.47 3.40
N ARG A 256 -34.33 -16.93 2.51
CA ARG A 256 -34.77 -16.30 1.24
C ARG A 256 -35.22 -17.30 0.19
N ASP A 257 -34.57 -18.46 0.11
CA ASP A 257 -34.98 -19.51 -0.80
C ASP A 257 -36.27 -20.19 -0.33
N MET A 258 -36.50 -20.26 0.98
CA MET A 258 -37.76 -20.63 1.60
C MET A 258 -38.86 -19.57 1.33
N GLN A 259 -38.58 -18.28 1.58
CA GLN A 259 -39.51 -17.18 1.26
C GLN A 259 -39.93 -17.18 -0.22
N ALA A 260 -38.98 -17.39 -1.13
CA ALA A 260 -39.27 -17.49 -2.56
C ALA A 260 -40.02 -18.79 -2.96
N GLN A 261 -40.11 -19.79 -2.09
CA GLN A 261 -40.99 -20.96 -2.26
C GLN A 261 -42.37 -20.69 -1.67
N LEU A 262 -42.47 -20.01 -0.53
CA LEU A 262 -43.73 -19.54 0.06
C LEU A 262 -44.49 -18.63 -0.91
N GLN A 263 -43.83 -17.66 -1.53
CA GLN A 263 -44.40 -16.79 -2.58
C GLN A 263 -44.90 -17.58 -3.82
N LEU A 264 -44.30 -18.73 -4.12
CA LEU A 264 -44.79 -19.63 -5.19
C LEU A 264 -45.89 -20.59 -4.71
N ALA A 265 -46.12 -20.72 -3.41
CA ALA A 265 -47.26 -21.43 -2.83
C ALA A 265 -48.46 -20.50 -2.70
N GLU A 266 -48.28 -19.33 -2.08
CA GLU A 266 -49.25 -18.22 -1.98
C GLU A 266 -49.90 -17.95 -3.33
N ALA A 267 -49.11 -17.57 -4.35
CA ALA A 267 -49.63 -17.27 -5.68
C ALA A 267 -50.29 -18.47 -6.41
N ARG A 268 -50.12 -19.72 -5.93
CA ARG A 268 -50.93 -20.85 -6.41
C ARG A 268 -52.32 -20.81 -5.78
N TYR A 269 -52.40 -20.69 -4.46
CA TYR A 269 -53.66 -20.65 -3.70
C TYR A 269 -54.49 -19.38 -3.96
N GLU A 270 -53.85 -18.21 -4.10
CA GLU A 270 -54.48 -16.96 -4.56
C GLU A 270 -55.18 -17.22 -5.92
N TRP A 271 -54.44 -17.77 -6.89
CA TRP A 271 -54.99 -18.01 -8.23
C TRP A 271 -56.08 -19.08 -8.27
N ASP A 272 -55.95 -20.16 -7.49
CA ASP A 272 -56.97 -21.21 -7.35
C ASP A 272 -58.26 -20.60 -6.79
N SER A 273 -58.18 -19.91 -5.65
CA SER A 273 -59.36 -19.34 -4.98
C SER A 273 -60.05 -18.21 -5.78
N GLU A 274 -59.36 -17.57 -6.72
CA GLU A 274 -59.94 -16.63 -7.69
C GLU A 274 -60.58 -17.31 -8.91
N TYR A 275 -60.29 -18.60 -9.19
CA TYR A 275 -60.67 -19.29 -10.43
C TYR A 275 -61.72 -20.39 -10.19
N GLU A 276 -63.01 -20.06 -10.40
CA GLU A 276 -64.11 -21.04 -10.28
C GLU A 276 -63.98 -22.21 -11.28
N ASP A 277 -63.84 -23.44 -10.78
CA ASP A 277 -63.49 -24.59 -11.59
C ASP A 277 -64.72 -25.33 -12.19
N CYS A 278 -64.63 -25.78 -13.44
CA CYS A 278 -65.74 -26.49 -14.10
C CYS A 278 -65.83 -27.96 -13.64
N LEU A 279 -67.02 -28.42 -13.24
CA LEU A 279 -67.28 -29.80 -12.82
C LEU A 279 -66.86 -30.86 -13.86
N LEU A 280 -65.86 -31.70 -13.54
CA LEU A 280 -65.32 -32.79 -14.38
C LEU A 280 -66.32 -33.91 -14.78
N ALA A 281 -67.54 -33.88 -14.26
CA ALA A 281 -68.61 -34.80 -14.69
C ALA A 281 -69.18 -34.47 -16.08
N ASP A 282 -68.87 -33.29 -16.62
CA ASP A 282 -69.20 -32.89 -18.00
C ASP A 282 -68.14 -33.41 -18.99
N PRO A 283 -68.51 -34.21 -20.02
CA PRO A 283 -67.57 -34.82 -20.96
C PRO A 283 -66.69 -33.84 -21.75
N ASP A 284 -67.11 -32.58 -21.90
CA ASP A 284 -66.39 -31.55 -22.65
C ASP A 284 -65.40 -30.76 -21.76
N CYS A 285 -65.27 -31.12 -20.48
CA CYS A 285 -64.42 -30.46 -19.48
C CYS A 285 -63.19 -31.31 -19.11
N HIS A 286 -62.03 -30.66 -19.04
CA HIS A 286 -60.74 -31.31 -18.88
C HIS A 286 -59.86 -30.52 -17.92
N GLU A 287 -59.08 -31.25 -17.13
CA GLU A 287 -57.94 -30.75 -16.36
C GLU A 287 -56.92 -30.08 -17.31
N ARG A 288 -56.41 -28.93 -16.89
CA ARG A 288 -55.46 -28.07 -17.60
C ARG A 288 -54.43 -27.58 -16.59
N THR A 289 -53.25 -27.22 -17.08
CA THR A 289 -52.20 -26.63 -16.25
C THR A 289 -52.02 -25.16 -16.63
N LYS A 290 -52.14 -24.27 -15.65
CA LYS A 290 -51.82 -22.85 -15.77
C LYS A 290 -50.39 -22.62 -15.29
N THR A 291 -49.53 -22.10 -16.15
CA THR A 291 -48.23 -21.55 -15.69
C THR A 291 -48.44 -20.13 -15.18
N LEU A 292 -47.99 -19.88 -13.95
CA LEU A 292 -47.92 -18.57 -13.31
C LEU A 292 -46.47 -18.06 -13.35
N THR A 293 -46.28 -16.75 -13.33
CA THR A 293 -44.98 -16.10 -13.18
C THR A 293 -45.09 -15.15 -12.01
N VAL A 294 -44.26 -15.35 -11.00
CA VAL A 294 -44.34 -14.70 -9.69
C VAL A 294 -43.01 -13.97 -9.46
N ASP A 295 -43.08 -12.70 -9.10
CA ASP A 295 -41.89 -11.88 -8.79
C ASP A 295 -41.46 -12.13 -7.34
N THR A 296 -40.62 -13.15 -7.12
CA THR A 296 -40.16 -13.55 -5.78
C THR A 296 -38.96 -12.71 -5.29
N VAL A 297 -38.59 -12.83 -4.02
CA VAL A 297 -37.33 -12.25 -3.47
C VAL A 297 -36.05 -12.78 -4.14
N ARG A 298 -36.16 -13.86 -4.93
CA ARG A 298 -35.10 -14.41 -5.78
C ARG A 298 -35.28 -14.07 -7.28
N GLY A 299 -36.09 -13.05 -7.57
CA GLY A 299 -36.48 -12.64 -8.92
C GLY A 299 -37.66 -13.45 -9.48
N PRO A 300 -38.01 -13.21 -10.76
CA PRO A 300 -39.16 -13.87 -11.40
C PRO A 300 -38.96 -15.39 -11.48
N LYS A 301 -39.83 -16.14 -10.81
CA LYS A 301 -39.91 -17.62 -10.87
C LYS A 301 -41.26 -18.04 -11.46
N THR A 302 -41.36 -19.31 -11.87
CA THR A 302 -42.59 -19.88 -12.45
C THR A 302 -43.08 -21.06 -11.63
N THR A 303 -44.38 -21.11 -11.39
CA THR A 303 -45.09 -22.24 -10.75
C THR A 303 -46.27 -22.66 -11.63
N THR A 304 -46.94 -23.75 -11.27
CA THR A 304 -48.09 -24.29 -12.00
C THR A 304 -49.25 -24.62 -11.08
N VAL A 305 -50.46 -24.26 -11.51
CA VAL A 305 -51.74 -24.67 -10.91
C VAL A 305 -52.46 -25.60 -11.89
N GLU A 306 -53.14 -26.62 -11.37
CA GLU A 306 -54.02 -27.51 -12.14
C GLU A 306 -55.47 -27.05 -11.98
N TYR A 307 -56.22 -26.96 -13.07
CA TYR A 307 -57.56 -26.36 -13.09
C TYR A 307 -58.43 -26.98 -14.19
N ASN A 308 -59.73 -27.06 -13.99
CA ASN A 308 -60.71 -27.72 -14.85
C ASN A 308 -61.45 -26.73 -15.76
N ARG A 309 -61.28 -26.89 -17.08
CA ARG A 309 -61.90 -26.02 -18.09
C ARG A 309 -62.43 -26.79 -19.30
N CYS A 310 -63.59 -26.37 -19.77
CA CYS A 310 -64.27 -26.96 -20.92
C CYS A 310 -63.79 -26.41 -22.27
N GLU A 311 -63.82 -27.24 -23.32
CA GLU A 311 -63.34 -26.86 -24.65
C GLU A 311 -64.18 -25.76 -25.33
N ALA A 312 -65.44 -25.59 -24.89
CA ALA A 312 -66.26 -24.46 -25.25
C ALA A 312 -66.14 -23.35 -24.18
N ASP A 313 -65.50 -22.23 -24.55
CA ASP A 313 -65.17 -21.04 -23.74
C ASP A 313 -66.31 -20.37 -22.94
N HIS A 314 -67.53 -20.92 -22.90
CA HIS A 314 -68.71 -20.22 -22.41
C HIS A 314 -69.73 -21.03 -21.59
N PHE A 315 -69.48 -22.30 -21.25
CA PHE A 315 -70.47 -23.09 -20.51
C PHE A 315 -69.85 -24.22 -19.66
N CYS A 316 -69.47 -23.95 -18.40
CA CYS A 316 -69.50 -25.03 -17.40
C CYS A 316 -70.98 -25.39 -17.18
N LEU A 317 -71.39 -26.66 -17.26
CA LEU A 317 -72.76 -27.07 -16.90
C LEU A 317 -73.04 -26.98 -15.38
N GLY A 318 -71.98 -26.84 -14.58
CA GLY A 318 -71.97 -26.44 -13.18
C GLY A 318 -70.52 -26.19 -12.75
N LEU A 319 -70.33 -25.34 -11.73
CA LEU A 319 -69.07 -25.26 -11.00
C LEU A 319 -68.88 -26.53 -10.16
N ASP A 320 -67.66 -26.94 -9.88
CA ASP A 320 -67.43 -28.04 -8.94
C ASP A 320 -67.80 -27.59 -7.52
N PRO A 321 -68.74 -28.25 -6.82
CA PRO A 321 -69.16 -27.85 -5.48
C PRO A 321 -68.18 -28.28 -4.38
N GLY A 322 -67.13 -29.07 -4.70
CA GLY A 322 -66.00 -29.33 -3.82
C GLY A 322 -65.00 -28.19 -3.85
N ASP A 323 -64.61 -27.79 -5.05
CA ASP A 323 -63.79 -26.62 -5.39
C ASP A 323 -64.33 -25.34 -4.75
N LEU A 324 -65.57 -24.96 -5.06
CA LEU A 324 -66.23 -23.77 -4.50
C LEU A 324 -66.40 -23.80 -2.96
N ALA A 325 -66.21 -24.95 -2.32
CA ALA A 325 -66.17 -25.08 -0.87
C ALA A 325 -64.74 -25.01 -0.31
N SER A 326 -63.75 -25.42 -1.11
CA SER A 326 -62.32 -25.26 -0.87
C SER A 326 -61.94 -23.76 -0.91
N ASP A 327 -62.27 -23.03 -1.98
CA ASP A 327 -61.99 -21.59 -2.13
C ASP A 327 -62.45 -20.79 -0.90
N LEU A 328 -63.69 -21.06 -0.48
CA LEU A 328 -64.37 -20.34 0.60
C LEU A 328 -63.89 -20.73 2.01
N THR A 329 -63.03 -21.74 2.18
CA THR A 329 -62.64 -22.23 3.52
C THR A 329 -61.20 -22.71 3.68
N ILE A 330 -60.68 -23.47 2.73
CA ILE A 330 -59.36 -24.11 2.77
C ILE A 330 -58.35 -23.19 2.11
N ASP A 331 -58.55 -22.84 0.85
CA ASP A 331 -57.51 -22.18 0.06
C ASP A 331 -57.27 -20.75 0.52
N ASN A 332 -58.33 -20.00 0.83
CA ASN A 332 -58.22 -18.69 1.46
C ASN A 332 -57.58 -18.72 2.87
N LEU A 333 -57.71 -19.83 3.63
CA LEU A 333 -57.01 -19.98 4.91
C LEU A 333 -55.52 -20.29 4.70
N VAL A 334 -55.21 -21.14 3.73
CA VAL A 334 -53.82 -21.51 3.39
C VAL A 334 -53.09 -20.32 2.78
N GLU A 335 -53.72 -19.56 1.89
CA GLU A 335 -53.29 -18.26 1.40
C GLU A 335 -52.96 -17.31 2.56
N THR A 336 -53.92 -17.01 3.44
CA THR A 336 -53.70 -16.13 4.62
C THR A 336 -52.56 -16.62 5.53
N TYR A 337 -52.42 -17.95 5.69
CA TYR A 337 -51.33 -18.53 6.48
C TYR A 337 -49.97 -18.38 5.78
N LEU A 338 -49.92 -18.51 4.45
CA LEU A 338 -48.70 -18.31 3.67
C LEU A 338 -48.31 -16.83 3.60
N GLU A 339 -49.28 -15.91 3.47
CA GLU A 339 -49.06 -14.45 3.59
C GLU A 339 -48.37 -14.12 4.93
N HIS A 340 -48.96 -14.51 6.05
CA HIS A 340 -48.38 -14.24 7.37
C HIS A 340 -47.02 -14.92 7.58
N TRP A 341 -46.81 -16.13 7.06
CA TRP A 341 -45.50 -16.79 7.15
C TRP A 341 -44.44 -16.10 6.27
N ILE A 342 -44.83 -15.48 5.14
CA ILE A 342 -43.93 -14.59 4.39
C ILE A 342 -43.60 -13.35 5.22
N GLU A 343 -44.60 -12.72 5.87
CA GLU A 343 -44.39 -11.58 6.79
C GLU A 343 -43.44 -11.95 7.95
N ASP A 344 -43.60 -13.12 8.57
CA ASP A 344 -42.73 -13.64 9.64
C ASP A 344 -41.26 -13.78 9.20
N VAL A 345 -41.04 -14.31 7.99
CA VAL A 345 -39.70 -14.45 7.42
C VAL A 345 -39.10 -13.07 7.09
N GLU A 346 -39.91 -12.10 6.66
CA GLU A 346 -39.46 -10.73 6.45
C GLU A 346 -39.09 -10.05 7.78
N ASP A 347 -39.96 -10.06 8.79
CA ASP A 347 -39.73 -9.44 10.10
C ASP A 347 -38.53 -10.06 10.84
N GLY A 348 -38.40 -11.39 10.80
CA GLY A 348 -37.21 -12.06 11.34
C GLY A 348 -35.92 -11.68 10.60
N LEU A 349 -35.96 -11.53 9.27
CA LEU A 349 -34.81 -11.02 8.50
C LEU A 349 -34.53 -9.53 8.79
N GLU A 350 -35.54 -8.69 9.05
CA GLU A 350 -35.38 -7.30 9.49
C GLU A 350 -34.70 -7.20 10.85
N ASN A 351 -35.00 -8.12 11.77
CA ASN A 351 -34.43 -8.18 13.11
C ASN A 351 -33.18 -9.08 13.23
N TRP A 352 -32.71 -9.72 12.14
CA TRP A 352 -31.60 -10.69 12.11
C TRP A 352 -30.32 -10.25 12.85
N SER A 353 -30.06 -8.94 12.91
CA SER A 353 -28.96 -8.37 13.69
C SER A 353 -28.99 -8.66 15.20
N ASP A 354 -30.15 -9.04 15.76
CA ASP A 354 -30.26 -9.48 17.15
C ASP A 354 -29.69 -10.87 17.35
N LEU A 355 -29.82 -11.78 16.37
CA LEU A 355 -29.14 -13.06 16.38
C LEU A 355 -27.62 -12.86 16.32
N GLY A 356 -27.13 -12.00 15.41
CA GLY A 356 -25.72 -11.61 15.35
C GLY A 356 -25.21 -10.97 16.65
N LEU A 357 -26.02 -10.11 17.29
CA LEU A 357 -25.69 -9.51 18.58
C LEU A 357 -25.67 -10.53 19.73
N ALA A 358 -26.63 -11.46 19.78
CA ALA A 358 -26.68 -12.52 20.77
C ALA A 358 -25.48 -13.46 20.66
N VAL A 359 -25.12 -13.86 19.43
CA VAL A 359 -23.90 -14.63 19.12
C VAL A 359 -22.66 -13.85 19.56
N THR A 360 -22.53 -12.58 19.15
CA THR A 360 -21.42 -11.68 19.53
C THR A 360 -21.23 -11.62 21.05
N LYS A 361 -22.29 -11.33 21.81
CA LYS A 361 -22.23 -11.26 23.27
C LYS A 361 -21.83 -12.60 23.89
N SER A 362 -22.42 -13.68 23.44
CA SER A 362 -22.23 -14.98 24.09
C SER A 362 -20.83 -15.56 23.92
N LEU A 363 -20.13 -15.15 22.85
CA LEU A 363 -18.76 -15.56 22.56
C LEU A 363 -17.73 -14.56 23.11
N PHE A 364 -18.06 -13.27 23.16
CA PHE A 364 -17.09 -12.19 23.36
C PHE A 364 -17.41 -11.23 24.51
N ASP A 365 -18.57 -11.37 25.19
CA ASP A 365 -18.87 -10.73 26.47
C ASP A 365 -18.85 -11.79 27.60
N PRO A 366 -17.77 -11.86 28.40
CA PRO A 366 -17.65 -12.73 29.57
C PRO A 366 -18.86 -12.66 30.50
N ARG A 367 -19.48 -11.48 30.61
CA ARG A 367 -20.65 -11.26 31.47
C ARG A 367 -21.90 -11.99 30.98
N SER A 368 -22.05 -12.21 29.68
CA SER A 368 -23.18 -12.97 29.12
C SER A 368 -23.05 -14.45 29.48
N HIS A 369 -21.85 -15.02 29.44
CA HIS A 369 -21.58 -16.38 29.94
C HIS A 369 -21.87 -16.51 31.44
N ARG A 370 -21.39 -15.57 32.27
CA ARG A 370 -21.71 -15.52 33.70
C ARG A 370 -23.21 -15.39 33.99
N ALA A 371 -23.93 -14.56 33.24
CA ALA A 371 -25.39 -14.41 33.38
C ALA A 371 -26.14 -15.70 32.99
N ALA A 372 -25.69 -16.40 31.96
CA ALA A 372 -26.24 -17.70 31.58
C ALA A 372 -25.92 -18.79 32.61
N GLN A 373 -24.69 -18.83 33.16
CA GLN A 373 -24.30 -19.68 34.29
C GLN A 373 -25.26 -19.47 35.48
N ASP A 374 -25.43 -18.22 35.91
CA ASP A 374 -26.35 -17.82 36.98
C ASP A 374 -27.79 -18.26 36.70
N HIS A 375 -28.30 -17.93 35.51
CA HIS A 375 -29.66 -18.25 35.12
C HIS A 375 -29.89 -19.76 35.11
N ILE A 376 -29.05 -20.55 34.42
CA ILE A 376 -29.26 -21.99 34.23
C ILE A 376 -29.13 -22.73 35.56
N CYS A 377 -28.10 -22.41 36.34
CA CYS A 377 -27.79 -23.07 37.61
C CYS A 377 -28.52 -22.49 38.83
N ARG A 378 -29.49 -21.57 38.64
CA ARG A 378 -30.36 -20.97 39.67
C ARG A 378 -31.15 -21.92 40.58
N ASN A 379 -31.14 -23.23 40.30
CA ASN A 379 -31.83 -24.24 41.11
C ASN A 379 -30.85 -25.12 41.93
N GLU A 380 -29.54 -24.98 41.71
CA GLU A 380 -28.51 -25.56 42.56
C GLU A 380 -28.32 -24.69 43.82
N PRO A 381 -27.62 -25.17 44.87
CA PRO A 381 -27.54 -24.45 46.14
C PRO A 381 -26.90 -23.06 46.04
N ASP A 382 -27.53 -22.05 46.66
CA ASP A 382 -27.12 -20.63 46.74
C ASP A 382 -25.70 -20.37 47.35
N ASP A 383 -24.93 -21.42 47.63
CA ASP A 383 -23.53 -21.32 48.06
C ASP A 383 -22.63 -21.32 46.82
N GLU A 384 -22.11 -20.13 46.51
CA GLU A 384 -21.13 -19.83 45.46
C GLU A 384 -19.80 -20.59 45.58
N TYR A 385 -19.61 -21.47 46.57
CA TYR A 385 -18.49 -22.42 46.62
C TYR A 385 -18.94 -23.88 46.69
N SER A 386 -20.22 -24.16 46.43
CA SER A 386 -20.74 -25.52 46.44
C SER A 386 -20.31 -26.29 45.17
N LEU A 387 -19.81 -27.51 45.37
CA LEU A 387 -19.43 -28.41 44.27
C LEU A 387 -20.59 -28.74 43.31
N LEU A 388 -21.84 -28.61 43.76
CA LEU A 388 -23.04 -28.79 42.94
C LEU A 388 -23.26 -27.61 41.99
N ARG A 389 -23.10 -26.37 42.50
CA ARG A 389 -23.22 -25.16 41.69
C ARG A 389 -22.06 -25.05 40.70
N SER A 390 -20.82 -25.21 41.14
CA SER A 390 -19.64 -25.25 40.25
C SER A 390 -19.80 -26.32 39.17
N SER A 391 -20.07 -27.58 39.53
CA SER A 391 -20.24 -28.66 38.53
C SER A 391 -21.45 -28.47 37.58
N CYS A 392 -22.37 -27.56 37.87
CA CYS A 392 -23.41 -27.14 36.93
C CYS A 392 -22.88 -26.07 35.97
N GLU A 393 -22.20 -25.05 36.50
CA GLU A 393 -21.60 -23.94 35.74
C GLU A 393 -20.46 -24.40 34.82
N ASP A 394 -19.60 -25.33 35.27
CA ASP A 394 -18.58 -26.01 34.45
C ASP A 394 -19.21 -26.71 33.22
N GLY A 395 -20.51 -27.03 33.31
CA GLY A 395 -21.32 -27.66 32.27
C GLY A 395 -22.10 -26.70 31.37
N VAL A 396 -22.10 -25.39 31.65
CA VAL A 396 -22.74 -24.36 30.81
C VAL A 396 -21.82 -24.01 29.65
N GLY A 397 -22.15 -24.51 28.46
CA GLY A 397 -21.37 -24.27 27.26
C GLY A 397 -21.78 -22.96 26.57
N PRO A 398 -20.97 -22.44 25.62
CA PRO A 398 -21.32 -21.25 24.84
C PRO A 398 -22.65 -21.36 24.08
N LEU A 399 -23.14 -22.58 23.84
CA LEU A 399 -24.43 -22.84 23.22
C LEU A 399 -25.61 -22.49 24.13
N ASP A 400 -25.45 -22.75 25.43
CA ASP A 400 -26.44 -22.43 26.43
C ASP A 400 -26.49 -20.91 26.67
N VAL A 401 -25.34 -20.23 26.54
CA VAL A 401 -25.24 -18.76 26.52
C VAL A 401 -25.93 -18.18 25.29
N ILE A 402 -25.67 -18.72 24.09
CA ILE A 402 -26.32 -18.24 22.86
C ILE A 402 -27.83 -18.50 22.89
N GLY A 403 -28.28 -19.63 23.44
CA GLY A 403 -29.70 -19.91 23.67
C GLY A 403 -30.36 -18.97 24.70
N TYR A 404 -29.59 -18.43 25.64
CA TYR A 404 -30.03 -17.44 26.64
C TYR A 404 -30.08 -16.02 26.06
N GLU A 405 -29.00 -15.54 25.43
CA GLU A 405 -28.95 -14.20 24.83
C GLU A 405 -29.88 -14.03 23.62
N ALA A 406 -30.17 -15.11 22.89
CA ALA A 406 -31.10 -15.10 21.77
C ALA A 406 -32.55 -15.49 22.14
N GLU A 407 -32.89 -15.72 23.43
CA GLU A 407 -34.21 -16.22 23.83
C GLU A 407 -35.36 -15.36 23.26
N ASP A 408 -35.23 -14.02 23.33
CA ASP A 408 -36.21 -13.09 22.76
C ASP A 408 -36.34 -13.28 21.24
N TYR A 409 -35.23 -13.20 20.48
CA TYR A 409 -35.25 -13.35 19.02
C TYR A 409 -35.80 -14.71 18.56
N ILE A 410 -35.54 -15.78 19.33
CA ILE A 410 -36.05 -17.12 18.99
C ILE A 410 -37.57 -17.17 19.16
N ASN A 411 -38.09 -16.66 20.28
CA ASN A 411 -39.50 -16.73 20.60
C ASN A 411 -40.35 -15.74 19.78
N ASP A 412 -39.81 -14.56 19.50
CA ASP A 412 -40.53 -13.47 18.83
C ASP A 412 -40.42 -13.54 17.29
N HIS A 413 -39.39 -14.22 16.74
CA HIS A 413 -39.18 -14.32 15.28
C HIS A 413 -38.87 -15.74 14.79
N LEU A 414 -37.76 -16.37 15.24
CA LEU A 414 -37.24 -17.58 14.59
C LEU A 414 -38.24 -18.76 14.54
N ILE A 415 -39.11 -18.88 15.55
CA ILE A 415 -40.13 -19.92 15.60
C ILE A 415 -41.22 -19.70 14.53
N SER A 416 -41.71 -18.47 14.33
CA SER A 416 -42.73 -18.18 13.30
C SER A 416 -42.11 -18.20 11.90
N MET A 417 -40.86 -17.73 11.73
CA MET A 417 -40.08 -17.91 10.49
C MET A 417 -40.04 -19.36 10.01
N LEU A 418 -40.07 -20.35 10.92
CA LEU A 418 -40.06 -21.79 10.59
C LEU A 418 -41.45 -22.39 10.36
N GLY A 419 -42.50 -21.56 10.26
CA GLY A 419 -43.87 -22.00 9.98
C GLY A 419 -44.65 -22.44 11.21
N ALA A 420 -44.33 -21.90 12.39
CA ALA A 420 -45.16 -22.08 13.57
C ALA A 420 -46.34 -21.07 13.54
N PRO A 421 -47.61 -21.50 13.59
CA PRO A 421 -48.73 -20.56 13.52
C PRO A 421 -48.92 -19.75 14.81
N ASP A 422 -49.04 -18.42 14.68
CA ASP A 422 -49.37 -17.50 15.77
C ASP A 422 -50.75 -17.75 16.42
N PHE A 423 -51.70 -18.33 15.66
CA PHE A 423 -53.09 -18.48 16.09
C PHE A 423 -53.38 -19.82 16.78
N VAL A 424 -53.10 -19.90 18.08
CA VAL A 424 -53.56 -21.06 18.90
C VAL A 424 -54.99 -20.84 19.39
N GLY A 425 -55.98 -21.26 18.59
CA GLY A 425 -57.41 -21.02 18.84
C GLY A 425 -58.36 -22.16 18.44
N ASP A 426 -58.94 -22.09 17.24
CA ASP A 426 -60.26 -22.67 16.93
C ASP A 426 -60.33 -23.60 15.68
N LEU A 427 -59.19 -24.07 15.11
CA LEU A 427 -59.15 -24.76 13.80
C LEU A 427 -58.80 -26.27 13.82
N ASN A 428 -59.41 -27.03 14.75
CA ASN A 428 -59.21 -28.50 14.84
C ASN A 428 -59.57 -29.32 13.58
N GLU A 429 -60.28 -28.74 12.60
CA GLU A 429 -60.80 -29.47 11.42
C GLU A 429 -59.97 -29.23 10.13
N LEU A 430 -59.11 -28.19 10.08
CA LEU A 430 -58.30 -27.84 8.91
C LEU A 430 -56.78 -28.08 9.08
N PHE A 431 -56.31 -28.49 10.26
CA PHE A 431 -54.87 -28.76 10.49
C PHE A 431 -54.22 -29.68 9.46
N GLY A 432 -54.97 -30.62 8.87
CA GLY A 432 -54.45 -31.52 7.82
C GLY A 432 -53.91 -30.75 6.60
N VAL A 433 -54.67 -29.79 6.06
CA VAL A 433 -54.28 -29.11 4.82
C VAL A 433 -53.11 -28.16 5.04
N VAL A 434 -53.17 -27.33 6.09
CA VAL A 434 -52.04 -26.45 6.46
C VAL A 434 -50.76 -27.27 6.67
N SER A 435 -50.90 -28.45 7.27
CA SER A 435 -49.80 -29.38 7.48
C SER A 435 -49.27 -30.03 6.19
N ASP A 436 -50.15 -30.36 5.23
CA ASP A 436 -49.72 -30.82 3.91
C ASP A 436 -49.01 -29.69 3.14
N THR A 437 -49.52 -28.45 3.17
CA THR A 437 -48.85 -27.28 2.58
C THR A 437 -47.46 -27.03 3.16
N ILE A 438 -47.29 -27.12 4.49
CA ILE A 438 -45.95 -27.02 5.10
C ILE A 438 -45.06 -28.18 4.62
N SER A 439 -45.60 -29.39 4.49
CA SER A 439 -44.85 -30.56 3.99
C SER A 439 -44.40 -30.41 2.53
N ASP A 440 -45.14 -29.65 1.72
CA ASP A 440 -44.78 -29.37 0.32
C ASP A 440 -43.70 -28.28 0.19
N VAL A 441 -43.72 -27.27 1.07
CA VAL A 441 -42.71 -26.18 1.07
C VAL A 441 -41.40 -26.64 1.72
N LEU A 442 -41.50 -27.34 2.86
CA LEU A 442 -40.35 -27.65 3.71
C LEU A 442 -39.95 -29.13 3.71
N GLY A 443 -40.81 -30.02 3.22
CA GLY A 443 -40.70 -31.46 3.44
C GLY A 443 -41.39 -31.90 4.75
N PRO A 444 -41.93 -33.13 4.81
CA PRO A 444 -42.70 -33.61 5.95
C PRO A 444 -41.90 -33.74 7.26
N ALA A 445 -40.56 -33.85 7.18
CA ALA A 445 -39.69 -33.89 8.37
C ALA A 445 -39.58 -32.53 9.10
N LEU A 446 -39.80 -31.43 8.38
CA LEU A 446 -39.73 -30.08 8.92
C LEU A 446 -41.05 -29.57 9.52
N ASN A 447 -42.14 -30.25 9.19
CA ASN A 447 -43.49 -29.79 9.42
C ASN A 447 -43.80 -29.69 10.93
N PRO A 448 -43.94 -28.47 11.50
CA PRO A 448 -44.03 -28.28 12.94
C PRO A 448 -45.36 -28.75 13.53
N LEU A 449 -46.32 -29.15 12.68
CA LEU A 449 -47.61 -29.72 13.06
C LEU A 449 -47.62 -31.26 13.06
N GLN A 450 -46.69 -31.91 12.35
CA GLN A 450 -46.55 -33.38 12.29
C GLN A 450 -45.34 -33.90 13.05
N ALA A 451 -44.21 -33.23 12.93
CA ALA A 451 -42.97 -33.56 13.62
C ALA A 451 -43.12 -33.28 15.13
N PRO A 452 -42.74 -34.22 16.01
CA PRO A 452 -42.44 -33.89 17.40
C PRO A 452 -41.48 -32.70 17.47
N ILE A 453 -41.58 -31.87 18.50
CA ILE A 453 -40.63 -30.77 18.74
C ILE A 453 -39.16 -31.23 18.74
N ALA A 454 -38.90 -32.49 19.07
CA ALA A 454 -37.59 -33.11 18.97
C ALA A 454 -37.11 -33.33 17.52
N GLU A 455 -37.99 -33.65 16.57
CA GLU A 455 -37.68 -33.84 15.14
C GLU A 455 -37.55 -32.49 14.42
N ILE A 456 -38.35 -31.47 14.75
CA ILE A 456 -38.13 -30.09 14.27
C ILE A 456 -36.77 -29.58 14.76
N LYS A 457 -36.44 -29.86 16.03
CA LYS A 457 -35.14 -29.54 16.64
C LYS A 457 -34.00 -30.34 16.01
N GLU A 458 -34.19 -31.62 15.69
CA GLU A 458 -33.21 -32.40 14.94
C GLU A 458 -33.07 -31.91 13.50
N TYR A 459 -34.13 -31.46 12.82
CA TYR A 459 -33.99 -30.89 11.48
C TYR A 459 -33.32 -29.51 11.51
N ALA A 460 -33.73 -28.61 12.41
CA ALA A 460 -33.08 -27.32 12.54
C ALA A 460 -31.60 -27.55 12.85
N LYS A 461 -31.31 -28.45 13.80
CA LYS A 461 -29.98 -28.98 14.03
C LYS A 461 -29.35 -29.54 12.76
N ASP A 462 -30.03 -30.33 11.94
CA ASP A 462 -29.49 -31.00 10.75
C ASP A 462 -29.26 -30.07 9.56
N GLN A 463 -30.02 -28.98 9.35
CA GLN A 463 -29.70 -27.99 8.31
C GLN A 463 -28.58 -27.07 8.72
N ILE A 464 -28.55 -26.67 10.00
CA ILE A 464 -27.40 -25.98 10.53
C ILE A 464 -26.20 -26.94 10.50
N GLN A 465 -26.39 -28.21 10.87
CA GLN A 465 -25.37 -29.26 10.86
C GLN A 465 -24.97 -29.67 9.44
N GLU A 466 -25.78 -29.52 8.40
CA GLU A 466 -25.36 -29.65 7.00
C GLU A 466 -24.61 -28.40 6.53
N ALA A 467 -25.07 -27.20 6.94
CA ALA A 467 -24.32 -25.96 6.78
C ALA A 467 -23.02 -25.90 7.62
N ILE A 468 -22.85 -26.80 8.60
CA ILE A 468 -21.63 -27.07 9.39
C ILE A 468 -20.83 -28.22 8.78
N GLU A 469 -21.44 -29.32 8.37
CA GLU A 469 -20.76 -30.55 7.93
C GLU A 469 -20.36 -30.48 6.46
N GLU A 470 -20.93 -29.57 5.67
CA GLU A 470 -20.31 -29.16 4.41
C GLU A 470 -19.11 -28.24 4.64
N GLU A 471 -19.09 -27.54 5.77
CA GLU A 471 -18.12 -26.52 6.16
C GLU A 471 -17.04 -27.13 7.09
N LEU A 472 -17.20 -27.13 8.42
CA LEU A 472 -16.13 -27.24 9.41
C LEU A 472 -15.54 -28.62 9.70
N ARG A 473 -16.32 -29.69 9.67
CA ARG A 473 -15.83 -31.08 9.76
C ARG A 473 -14.69 -31.35 10.78
N ILE A 474 -14.83 -31.04 12.08
CA ILE A 474 -13.92 -31.48 13.17
C ILE A 474 -14.73 -31.82 14.45
N ASP A 475 -14.22 -32.71 15.32
CA ASP A 475 -14.79 -33.04 16.64
C ASP A 475 -14.77 -31.84 17.63
N ILE A 476 -15.94 -31.54 18.21
CA ILE A 476 -16.19 -30.36 19.05
C ILE A 476 -15.48 -30.43 20.42
N ASP A 477 -15.41 -31.61 21.04
CA ASP A 477 -14.72 -31.75 22.34
C ASP A 477 -13.21 -31.57 22.13
N GLN A 478 -12.68 -32.14 21.04
CA GLN A 478 -11.29 -31.96 20.62
C GLN A 478 -10.96 -30.48 20.36
N LEU A 479 -11.82 -29.76 19.63
CA LEU A 479 -11.70 -28.32 19.39
C LEU A 479 -11.70 -27.49 20.68
N LYS A 480 -12.61 -27.78 21.62
CA LYS A 480 -12.62 -27.12 22.95
C LYS A 480 -11.25 -27.19 23.60
N SER A 481 -10.56 -28.33 23.53
CA SER A 481 -9.23 -28.49 24.13
C SER A 481 -8.12 -27.65 23.46
N PHE A 482 -8.23 -27.35 22.16
CA PHE A 482 -7.30 -26.44 21.49
C PHE A 482 -7.49 -24.99 21.97
N VAL A 483 -8.75 -24.57 22.11
CA VAL A 483 -9.14 -23.21 22.53
C VAL A 483 -8.86 -22.94 24.01
N THR A 484 -9.07 -23.93 24.90
CA THR A 484 -8.95 -23.79 26.37
C THR A 484 -7.59 -24.22 26.92
N SER A 485 -6.67 -24.70 26.09
CA SER A 485 -5.31 -25.09 26.52
C SER A 485 -4.24 -24.85 25.45
N PRO A 486 -4.21 -23.68 24.78
CA PRO A 486 -3.33 -23.45 23.64
C PRO A 486 -1.84 -23.56 24.02
N THR A 487 -1.47 -23.17 25.25
CA THR A 487 -0.11 -23.35 25.81
C THR A 487 0.34 -24.82 25.81
N HIS A 488 -0.57 -25.79 25.97
CA HIS A 488 -0.23 -27.20 25.83
C HIS A 488 0.07 -27.54 24.35
N TRP A 489 -0.86 -27.17 23.48
CA TRP A 489 -0.88 -27.62 22.11
C TRP A 489 0.18 -26.98 21.22
N ILE A 490 0.63 -25.75 21.51
CA ILE A 490 1.77 -25.13 20.81
C ILE A 490 3.09 -25.89 21.01
N GLY A 491 3.21 -26.65 22.11
CA GLY A 491 4.33 -27.56 22.37
C GLY A 491 4.19 -28.95 21.73
N VAL A 492 3.05 -29.27 21.11
CA VAL A 492 2.78 -30.57 20.49
C VAL A 492 3.27 -30.57 19.03
N GLN A 493 4.10 -31.56 18.69
CA GLN A 493 4.60 -31.71 17.31
C GLN A 493 3.60 -32.41 16.40
N SER A 494 2.90 -33.42 16.90
CA SER A 494 1.83 -34.09 16.16
C SER A 494 0.91 -34.86 17.09
N VAL A 495 -0.33 -35.02 16.67
CA VAL A 495 -1.40 -35.68 17.43
C VAL A 495 -2.25 -36.55 16.49
N ALA A 496 -2.78 -37.65 17.02
CA ALA A 496 -3.76 -38.46 16.30
C ALA A 496 -5.16 -37.89 16.57
N LEU A 497 -5.83 -37.38 15.53
CA LEU A 497 -7.15 -36.76 15.59
C LEU A 497 -8.12 -37.53 14.71
N ASP A 498 -9.37 -37.68 15.15
CA ASP A 498 -10.42 -38.21 14.27
C ASP A 498 -10.91 -37.09 13.35
N LEU A 499 -10.38 -37.06 12.12
CA LEU A 499 -10.81 -36.11 11.10
C LEU A 499 -12.00 -36.72 10.34
N PRO A 500 -13.18 -36.06 10.31
CA PRO A 500 -14.35 -36.53 9.58
C PRO A 500 -14.07 -36.93 8.13
N ILE A 501 -14.86 -37.89 7.63
CA ILE A 501 -14.75 -38.50 6.28
C ILE A 501 -13.48 -39.35 6.09
N VAL A 502 -12.32 -38.92 6.56
CA VAL A 502 -11.03 -39.63 6.42
C VAL A 502 -10.68 -40.52 7.63
N GLY A 503 -11.37 -40.34 8.76
CA GLY A 503 -11.14 -41.05 10.03
C GLY A 503 -9.86 -40.60 10.72
N THR A 504 -9.37 -41.41 11.66
CA THR A 504 -8.22 -41.04 12.51
C THR A 504 -6.95 -40.84 11.69
N GLN A 505 -6.49 -39.58 11.60
CA GLN A 505 -5.26 -39.17 10.94
C GLN A 505 -4.20 -38.75 11.97
N GLN A 506 -2.94 -38.84 11.57
CA GLN A 506 -1.87 -38.13 12.25
C GLN A 506 -1.82 -36.72 11.66
N VAL A 507 -1.91 -35.72 12.54
CA VAL A 507 -1.93 -34.29 12.20
C VAL A 507 -0.67 -33.68 12.82
N ASP A 508 0.22 -33.13 11.99
CA ASP A 508 1.41 -32.43 12.45
C ASP A 508 1.02 -30.99 12.86
N LEU A 509 1.38 -30.58 14.07
CA LEU A 509 1.03 -29.27 14.63
C LEU A 509 2.23 -28.30 14.56
N PHE A 510 3.14 -28.30 15.53
CA PHE A 510 4.20 -27.28 15.57
C PHE A 510 5.61 -27.87 15.56
N THR A 511 6.54 -27.17 14.90
CA THR A 511 7.96 -27.54 14.92
C THR A 511 8.61 -27.15 16.26
N PRO A 512 9.66 -27.87 16.70
CA PRO A 512 10.43 -27.46 17.88
C PRO A 512 10.99 -26.05 17.71
N GLY A 513 10.74 -25.16 18.68
CA GLY A 513 11.13 -23.75 18.61
C GLY A 513 9.97 -22.78 18.29
N THR A 514 8.79 -23.27 17.87
CA THR A 514 7.66 -22.38 17.54
C THR A 514 7.10 -21.65 18.76
N HIS A 515 7.01 -22.34 19.90
CA HIS A 515 6.55 -21.73 21.16
C HIS A 515 7.51 -20.59 21.56
N GLU A 516 8.82 -20.87 21.59
CA GLU A 516 9.83 -19.87 21.93
C GLU A 516 9.94 -18.72 20.90
N LYS A 517 9.60 -18.98 19.62
CA LYS A 517 9.46 -17.93 18.59
C LYS A 517 8.29 -16.99 18.93
N LEU A 518 7.13 -17.56 19.30
CA LEU A 518 5.93 -16.77 19.60
C LEU A 518 6.10 -15.95 20.89
N ASP A 519 6.67 -16.54 21.95
CA ASP A 519 7.01 -15.84 23.19
C ASP A 519 7.93 -14.62 22.95
N ALA A 520 8.92 -14.80 22.06
CA ALA A 520 9.87 -13.74 21.70
C ALA A 520 9.25 -12.65 20.82
N LEU A 521 8.27 -12.98 19.98
CA LEU A 521 7.52 -12.01 19.18
C LEU A 521 6.55 -11.18 20.05
N MET A 522 5.98 -11.80 21.08
CA MET A 522 5.09 -11.18 22.08
C MET A 522 5.84 -10.45 23.22
N ASP A 523 7.17 -10.58 23.27
CA ASP A 523 8.07 -10.06 24.32
C ASP A 523 7.67 -10.51 25.75
N LEU A 524 7.33 -11.79 25.92
CA LEU A 524 6.88 -12.33 27.20
C LEU A 524 8.01 -12.40 28.25
N PRO A 525 7.74 -12.12 29.55
CA PRO A 525 8.76 -12.14 30.61
C PRO A 525 9.42 -13.52 30.78
N ALA A 526 10.73 -13.60 31.05
CA ALA A 526 11.49 -14.88 31.05
C ALA A 526 11.07 -15.98 32.07
N ASP A 527 10.05 -15.75 32.89
CA ASP A 527 9.43 -16.70 33.82
C ASP A 527 7.90 -16.55 33.73
N HIS A 528 7.34 -16.57 32.51
CA HIS A 528 5.91 -16.40 32.23
C HIS A 528 5.10 -17.70 32.32
N HIS A 529 5.76 -18.86 32.31
CA HIS A 529 5.09 -20.15 32.43
C HIS A 529 5.06 -20.69 33.85
N GLU A 530 3.97 -21.38 34.20
CA GLU A 530 3.91 -22.26 35.36
C GLU A 530 3.39 -23.66 35.00
N ALA A 531 3.54 -24.61 35.93
CA ALA A 531 3.21 -26.01 35.72
C ALA A 531 1.76 -26.29 36.13
N GLN A 532 0.97 -26.86 35.21
CA GLN A 532 -0.45 -27.18 35.40
C GLN A 532 -0.79 -28.61 34.96
N GLU A 533 -1.96 -29.11 35.38
CA GLU A 533 -2.53 -30.36 34.89
C GLU A 533 -3.71 -30.06 33.96
N VAL A 534 -3.55 -30.36 32.67
CA VAL A 534 -4.57 -30.11 31.63
C VAL A 534 -5.36 -31.38 31.39
N THR A 535 -6.69 -31.31 31.36
CA THR A 535 -7.53 -32.48 31.04
C THR A 535 -7.94 -32.47 29.57
N LEU A 536 -7.42 -33.43 28.80
CA LEU A 536 -7.66 -33.55 27.37
C LEU A 536 -8.74 -34.59 27.04
N PRO A 537 -9.67 -34.31 26.11
CA PRO A 537 -10.64 -35.28 25.60
C PRO A 537 -9.96 -36.55 25.08
N GLY A 538 -10.54 -37.71 25.39
CA GLY A 538 -10.02 -39.03 24.96
C GLY A 538 -8.68 -39.48 25.58
N VAL A 539 -7.86 -38.55 26.09
CA VAL A 539 -6.51 -38.80 26.65
C VAL A 539 -6.52 -38.80 28.19
N GLY A 540 -7.31 -37.91 28.80
CA GLY A 540 -7.34 -37.68 30.25
C GLY A 540 -6.39 -36.57 30.70
N THR A 541 -6.14 -36.49 32.01
CA THR A 541 -5.30 -35.45 32.61
C THR A 541 -3.82 -35.68 32.34
N VAL A 542 -3.14 -34.67 31.77
CA VAL A 542 -1.72 -34.68 31.41
C VAL A 542 -0.98 -33.51 32.07
N PRO A 543 0.29 -33.69 32.47
CA PRO A 543 1.11 -32.57 32.95
C PRO A 543 1.47 -31.65 31.78
N SER A 544 1.31 -30.34 31.99
CA SER A 544 1.57 -29.30 30.99
C SER A 544 2.15 -28.04 31.64
N THR A 545 2.34 -26.99 30.84
CA THR A 545 2.52 -25.61 31.31
C THR A 545 1.35 -24.73 30.89
N GLY A 546 1.18 -23.61 31.58
CA GLY A 546 0.23 -22.53 31.29
C GLY A 546 0.92 -21.17 31.39
N LEU A 547 0.31 -20.12 30.87
CA LEU A 547 0.67 -18.75 31.23
C LEU A 547 0.21 -18.48 32.67
N LYS A 548 0.97 -17.66 33.41
CA LYS A 548 0.55 -17.14 34.72
C LYS A 548 -0.47 -16.02 34.53
N ASP A 549 -1.43 -15.89 35.45
CA ASP A 549 -2.53 -14.91 35.41
C ASP A 549 -2.09 -13.44 35.23
N ASP A 550 -0.86 -13.08 35.61
CA ASP A 550 -0.31 -11.72 35.51
C ASP A 550 0.54 -11.48 34.24
N VAL A 551 0.61 -12.45 33.32
CA VAL A 551 1.38 -12.36 32.08
C VAL A 551 0.58 -11.65 31.00
N THR A 552 1.19 -10.62 30.43
CA THR A 552 0.69 -9.93 29.24
C THR A 552 1.81 -9.67 28.24
N PHE A 553 1.52 -9.68 26.94
CA PHE A 553 2.48 -9.22 25.94
C PHE A 553 2.82 -7.72 26.07
N ASP A 554 4.01 -7.31 25.63
CA ASP A 554 4.34 -5.87 25.54
C ASP A 554 3.68 -5.27 24.29
N ALA A 555 2.66 -4.43 24.51
CA ALA A 555 1.88 -3.79 23.45
C ALA A 555 2.67 -2.88 22.50
N GLU A 556 3.88 -2.44 22.87
CA GLU A 556 4.75 -1.63 22.03
C GLU A 556 5.82 -2.47 21.31
N GLN A 557 6.27 -3.60 21.87
CA GLN A 557 7.20 -4.51 21.19
C GLN A 557 6.49 -5.51 20.27
N PHE A 558 5.31 -6.01 20.65
CA PHE A 558 4.56 -6.98 19.87
C PHE A 558 4.05 -6.35 18.56
N ALA A 559 4.79 -6.57 17.48
CA ALA A 559 4.69 -5.78 16.27
C ALA A 559 3.32 -5.88 15.58
N ALA A 560 2.69 -7.06 15.56
CA ALA A 560 1.35 -7.24 15.00
C ALA A 560 0.30 -6.40 15.75
N TYR A 561 0.26 -6.48 17.10
CA TYR A 561 -0.66 -5.71 17.93
C TYR A 561 -0.40 -4.19 17.81
N ARG A 562 0.87 -3.77 17.88
CA ARG A 562 1.25 -2.36 17.73
C ARG A 562 0.85 -1.81 16.36
N ASN A 563 1.06 -2.58 15.28
CA ASN A 563 0.72 -2.15 13.93
C ASN A 563 -0.81 -2.07 13.73
N ALA A 564 -1.57 -3.00 14.30
CA ALA A 564 -3.04 -2.93 14.34
C ALA A 564 -3.54 -1.65 15.04
N VAL A 565 -3.05 -1.35 16.25
CA VAL A 565 -3.36 -0.10 16.97
C VAL A 565 -2.96 1.12 16.13
N GLN A 566 -1.80 1.09 15.48
CA GLN A 566 -1.33 2.20 14.63
C GLN A 566 -2.23 2.43 13.42
N THR A 567 -2.68 1.37 12.74
CA THR A 567 -3.64 1.47 11.64
C THR A 567 -5.00 1.96 12.15
N ALA A 568 -5.53 1.41 13.25
CA ALA A 568 -6.78 1.84 13.88
C ALA A 568 -6.80 3.34 14.19
N LYS A 569 -5.71 3.90 14.73
CA LYS A 569 -5.56 5.35 14.95
C LYS A 569 -5.58 6.17 13.65
N LEU A 570 -4.89 5.70 12.61
CA LEU A 570 -4.89 6.38 11.30
C LEU A 570 -6.27 6.34 10.64
N LEU A 571 -7.07 5.31 10.90
CA LEU A 571 -8.43 5.20 10.37
C LEU A 571 -9.41 6.20 10.98
N LEU A 572 -9.12 6.76 12.15
CA LEU A 572 -9.93 7.83 12.74
C LEU A 572 -9.68 9.19 12.07
N LEU A 573 -8.58 9.34 11.30
CA LEU A 573 -8.27 10.55 10.57
C LEU A 573 -8.98 10.58 9.21
N ASP A 574 -9.40 11.79 8.80
CA ASP A 574 -9.76 12.05 7.41
C ASP A 574 -8.51 12.39 6.57
N GLY A 575 -8.67 12.59 5.26
CA GLY A 575 -7.54 12.92 4.39
C GLY A 575 -6.78 14.20 4.79
N THR A 576 -7.41 15.15 5.48
CA THR A 576 -6.73 16.34 6.02
C THR A 576 -5.81 15.95 7.18
N GLY A 577 -6.33 15.14 8.12
CA GLY A 577 -5.56 14.60 9.24
C GLY A 577 -4.43 13.67 8.79
N LEU A 578 -4.71 12.78 7.82
CA LEU A 578 -3.71 11.88 7.22
C LEU A 578 -2.59 12.68 6.55
N ASN A 579 -2.89 13.62 5.66
CA ASN A 579 -1.88 14.47 5.02
C ASN A 579 -1.02 15.24 6.04
N ALA A 580 -1.64 15.74 7.12
CA ALA A 580 -0.92 16.41 8.19
C ALA A 580 0.06 15.47 8.90
N ALA A 581 -0.40 14.30 9.34
CA ALA A 581 0.43 13.33 10.06
C ALA A 581 1.58 12.77 9.22
N LEU A 582 1.26 12.37 7.98
CA LEU A 582 2.21 11.70 7.09
C LEU A 582 3.25 12.69 6.55
N GLY A 583 2.84 13.92 6.23
CA GLY A 583 3.75 14.99 5.86
C GLY A 583 4.66 15.44 7.00
N ASP A 584 4.16 15.46 8.24
CA ASP A 584 4.98 15.78 9.42
C ASP A 584 6.07 14.74 9.68
N ILE A 585 5.80 13.45 9.42
CA ILE A 585 6.79 12.37 9.51
C ILE A 585 7.88 12.53 8.44
N LEU A 586 7.51 12.68 7.16
CA LEU A 586 8.49 12.92 6.09
C LEU A 586 9.34 14.17 6.34
N LYS A 587 8.73 15.24 6.86
CA LYS A 587 9.44 16.47 7.20
C LYS A 587 10.38 16.30 8.39
N ALA A 588 9.99 15.51 9.40
CA ALA A 588 10.87 15.17 10.53
C ALA A 588 12.08 14.33 10.09
N ARG A 589 11.88 13.44 9.10
CA ARG A 589 12.95 12.65 8.45
C ARG A 589 13.86 13.48 7.54
N GLY A 590 13.42 14.68 7.14
CA GLY A 590 14.12 15.54 6.18
C GLY A 590 13.92 15.12 4.72
N ASP A 591 12.87 14.35 4.44
CA ASP A 591 12.56 13.84 3.10
C ASP A 591 11.88 14.92 2.25
N VAL A 592 10.96 15.69 2.84
CA VAL A 592 10.21 16.78 2.17
C VAL A 592 10.48 18.17 2.77
N LYS A 593 10.27 19.21 1.96
CA LYS A 593 10.34 20.63 2.30
C LYS A 593 9.08 21.13 3.02
N GLY A 594 7.91 20.60 2.64
CA GLY A 594 6.58 21.11 3.01
C GLY A 594 5.70 20.10 3.76
N GLY A 595 4.39 20.29 3.67
CA GLY A 595 3.40 19.24 3.94
C GLY A 595 3.01 18.54 2.63
N VAL A 596 2.28 17.43 2.72
CA VAL A 596 1.82 16.64 1.56
C VAL A 596 0.33 16.84 1.28
N ALA A 597 -0.13 16.38 0.13
CA ALA A 597 -1.50 16.49 -0.35
C ALA A 597 -2.01 15.19 -1.00
N THR A 598 -1.45 14.04 -0.60
CA THR A 598 -1.75 12.70 -1.14
C THR A 598 -3.24 12.37 -1.10
N TYR A 599 -3.91 12.64 0.03
CA TYR A 599 -5.29 12.24 0.27
C TYR A 599 -6.29 13.38 0.05
N PRO A 600 -7.41 13.16 -0.69
CA PRO A 600 -8.56 14.06 -0.69
C PRO A 600 -9.16 14.22 0.71
N ALA A 601 -9.71 15.39 1.07
CA ALA A 601 -10.17 15.67 2.44
C ALA A 601 -11.18 14.65 3.03
N ALA A 602 -11.99 14.00 2.20
CA ALA A 602 -12.96 12.99 2.63
C ALA A 602 -12.40 11.54 2.66
N ALA A 603 -11.13 11.34 2.33
CA ALA A 603 -10.48 10.04 2.27
C ALA A 603 -10.35 9.36 3.63
N ASN A 604 -10.14 8.05 3.58
CA ASN A 604 -9.83 7.19 4.71
C ASN A 604 -8.84 6.10 4.28
N LEU A 605 -7.94 5.68 5.16
CA LEU A 605 -6.87 4.72 4.84
C LEU A 605 -7.40 3.34 4.39
N MET A 606 -8.52 2.83 4.95
CA MET A 606 -9.10 1.54 4.51
C MET A 606 -9.77 1.62 3.12
N THR A 607 -10.16 2.80 2.64
CA THR A 607 -11.06 2.93 1.48
C THR A 607 -10.51 3.78 0.33
N THR A 608 -9.31 4.35 0.47
CA THR A 608 -8.74 5.31 -0.50
C THR A 608 -7.36 4.91 -1.00
N GLN A 609 -7.31 4.16 -2.09
CA GLN A 609 -6.12 3.96 -2.93
C GLN A 609 -5.79 5.21 -3.77
N LEU A 610 -4.54 5.30 -4.21
CA LEU A 610 -4.02 6.37 -5.07
C LEU A 610 -4.07 5.98 -6.56
N SER A 611 -3.92 4.69 -6.87
CA SER A 611 -3.95 4.16 -8.23
C SER A 611 -4.83 2.91 -8.35
N GLY A 612 -5.07 2.44 -9.59
CA GLY A 612 -5.89 1.26 -9.86
C GLY A 612 -7.41 1.47 -9.76
N SER A 613 -8.17 0.37 -9.82
CA SER A 613 -9.64 0.35 -9.74
C SER A 613 -10.22 -0.83 -8.95
N LEU A 614 -9.37 -1.76 -8.51
CA LEU A 614 -9.72 -2.82 -7.57
C LEU A 614 -9.37 -2.36 -6.16
N PRO A 615 -10.14 -2.73 -5.11
CA PRO A 615 -9.80 -2.36 -3.74
C PRO A 615 -8.39 -2.83 -3.39
N TRP A 616 -7.63 -2.02 -2.64
CA TRP A 616 -6.29 -2.43 -2.25
C TRP A 616 -6.29 -3.67 -1.34
N LEU A 617 -7.25 -3.74 -0.41
CA LEU A 617 -7.45 -4.87 0.50
C LEU A 617 -8.33 -5.93 -0.17
N ARG A 618 -7.76 -7.10 -0.43
CA ARG A 618 -8.44 -8.25 -1.05
C ARG A 618 -9.03 -9.19 -0.02
N SER A 619 -8.25 -9.61 0.96
CA SER A 619 -8.65 -10.54 2.01
C SER A 619 -8.04 -10.05 3.32
N ILE A 620 -8.74 -10.27 4.41
CA ILE A 620 -8.22 -10.06 5.77
C ILE A 620 -7.62 -11.35 6.35
N ASP A 621 -8.14 -12.53 6.00
CA ASP A 621 -7.58 -13.85 6.36
C ASP A 621 -6.16 -14.05 5.81
N SER A 622 -5.91 -13.48 4.64
CA SER A 622 -4.60 -13.47 4.00
C SER A 622 -3.74 -12.32 4.54
N ASP A 623 -2.43 -12.50 4.46
CA ASP A 623 -1.46 -11.55 4.99
C ASP A 623 -0.65 -10.82 3.93
N HIS A 624 0.18 -9.86 4.39
CA HIS A 624 0.95 -8.97 3.54
C HIS A 624 0.06 -8.13 2.62
N SER A 625 -1.08 -7.65 3.13
CA SER A 625 -2.08 -6.90 2.36
C SER A 625 -1.59 -5.56 1.80
N TRP A 626 -0.36 -5.15 2.14
CA TRP A 626 0.34 -4.06 1.48
C TRP A 626 1.02 -4.43 0.15
N ARG A 627 1.17 -5.71 -0.16
CA ARG A 627 1.87 -6.25 -1.34
C ARG A 627 0.91 -6.61 -2.48
N SER A 628 1.38 -6.73 -3.73
CA SER A 628 0.55 -7.26 -4.85
C SER A 628 0.41 -8.77 -4.86
N ASP A 629 1.45 -9.48 -4.46
CA ASP A 629 1.58 -10.93 -4.65
C ASP A 629 1.53 -11.72 -3.35
N GLY A 630 0.97 -11.08 -2.30
CA GLY A 630 0.79 -11.64 -0.97
C GLY A 630 2.03 -12.37 -0.44
N ARG A 631 3.26 -11.94 -0.80
CA ARG A 631 4.48 -12.67 -0.42
C ARG A 631 4.98 -12.28 0.96
N PRO A 632 4.96 -13.25 1.87
CA PRO A 632 6.11 -13.56 2.71
C PRO A 632 6.61 -14.99 2.52
N ARG A 633 7.45 -15.40 3.46
CA ARG A 633 8.04 -16.71 3.53
C ARG A 633 7.05 -17.75 4.06
N PHE A 634 6.59 -18.62 3.17
CA PHE A 634 6.18 -19.99 3.54
C PHE A 634 7.22 -21.02 3.12
N CYS A 635 8.49 -20.64 3.15
CA CYS A 635 9.59 -21.56 2.93
C CYS A 635 10.92 -20.98 3.36
N GLU A 636 11.94 -21.81 3.19
CA GLU A 636 13.30 -21.36 3.03
C GLU A 636 13.96 -22.07 1.86
N GLN A 637 14.83 -21.39 1.10
CA GLN A 637 15.76 -22.10 0.21
C GLN A 637 17.05 -22.44 0.95
N GLY A 638 16.92 -23.34 1.92
CA GLY A 638 18.00 -23.89 2.74
C GLY A 638 17.95 -23.36 4.17
N ALA A 639 17.07 -23.96 4.99
CA ALA A 639 16.64 -23.41 6.28
C ALA A 639 17.79 -23.09 7.28
N PRO A 640 17.87 -21.87 7.88
CA PRO A 640 17.06 -21.56 9.09
C PRO A 640 16.71 -20.05 9.35
N ASP A 641 16.72 -19.14 8.36
CA ASP A 641 15.82 -17.95 8.23
C ASP A 641 16.05 -17.07 6.94
N CYS A 642 16.33 -17.67 5.76
CA CYS A 642 15.58 -17.48 4.48
C CYS A 642 15.64 -16.25 3.51
N PRO A 643 16.37 -15.13 3.71
CA PRO A 643 16.96 -14.43 2.54
C PRO A 643 17.68 -15.38 1.55
N SER A 644 17.61 -15.34 0.21
CA SER A 644 17.56 -14.23 -0.76
C SER A 644 16.68 -14.47 -2.01
N ASP A 645 16.25 -15.72 -2.23
CA ASP A 645 15.42 -16.16 -3.36
C ASP A 645 14.30 -17.12 -2.88
N GLY A 646 14.34 -17.50 -1.60
CA GLY A 646 13.51 -18.52 -0.96
C GLY A 646 12.26 -17.96 -0.30
N ALA A 647 11.41 -17.28 -1.06
CA ALA A 647 10.02 -17.04 -0.72
C ALA A 647 9.18 -17.42 -1.95
N GLN A 648 8.33 -18.44 -1.84
CA GLN A 648 7.46 -18.83 -2.95
C GLN A 648 6.25 -17.89 -3.02
N PRO A 649 5.86 -17.39 -4.21
CA PRO A 649 4.56 -16.77 -4.38
C PRO A 649 3.48 -17.80 -4.03
N ARG A 650 2.43 -17.35 -3.35
CA ARG A 650 1.26 -18.18 -3.07
C ARG A 650 0.38 -18.33 -4.31
N PRO A 651 -0.60 -19.25 -4.30
CA PRO A 651 -1.71 -19.21 -5.24
C PRO A 651 -2.36 -17.83 -5.19
N ALA A 652 -2.61 -17.22 -6.34
CA ALA A 652 -3.04 -15.83 -6.45
C ALA A 652 -4.44 -15.57 -5.85
N GLU A 653 -5.23 -16.62 -5.61
CA GLU A 653 -6.46 -16.59 -4.83
C GLU A 653 -6.23 -16.12 -3.37
N HIS A 654 -5.03 -16.35 -2.81
CA HIS A 654 -4.65 -15.98 -1.44
C HIS A 654 -3.82 -14.67 -1.34
N ASP A 655 -3.75 -13.84 -2.39
CA ASP A 655 -3.11 -12.53 -2.22
C ASP A 655 -4.03 -11.63 -1.36
N ALA A 656 -3.52 -11.13 -0.24
CA ALA A 656 -4.26 -10.21 0.62
C ALA A 656 -4.38 -8.78 0.07
N GLY A 657 -3.51 -8.41 -0.88
CA GLY A 657 -3.39 -7.04 -1.40
C GLY A 657 -3.33 -6.97 -2.93
N ASN A 658 -3.55 -5.78 -3.47
CA ASN A 658 -3.44 -5.44 -4.90
C ASN A 658 -2.35 -4.35 -5.14
N ASP A 659 -1.19 -4.42 -4.45
CA ASP A 659 -0.08 -3.42 -4.37
C ASP A 659 -0.44 -1.97 -3.98
N THR A 660 -1.72 -1.63 -4.01
CA THR A 660 -2.31 -0.30 -3.87
C THR A 660 -2.58 0.09 -2.41
N PHE A 661 -1.88 -0.52 -1.43
CA PHE A 661 -2.06 -0.10 -0.04
C PHE A 661 -1.56 1.34 0.12
N PRO A 662 -2.37 2.28 0.63
CA PRO A 662 -2.21 3.68 0.21
C PRO A 662 -0.91 4.35 0.69
N LEU A 663 -0.28 3.81 1.74
CA LEU A 663 1.03 4.28 2.25
C LEU A 663 2.21 3.55 1.61
N TRP A 664 2.01 2.32 1.14
CA TRP A 664 3.05 1.49 0.52
C TRP A 664 3.14 1.72 -0.98
N GLU A 665 2.01 1.88 -1.67
CA GLU A 665 2.00 2.19 -3.10
C GLU A 665 2.70 3.53 -3.36
N SER A 666 2.45 4.55 -2.54
CA SER A 666 2.97 5.91 -2.78
C SER A 666 4.50 5.95 -2.82
N CYS A 667 5.04 6.47 -3.93
CA CYS A 667 6.44 6.84 -4.08
C CYS A 667 6.93 7.84 -3.01
N LEU A 668 6.01 8.61 -2.43
CA LEU A 668 6.28 9.62 -1.42
C LEU A 668 6.10 9.09 0.01
N LEU A 669 5.09 8.25 0.27
CA LEU A 669 4.71 7.81 1.62
C LEU A 669 5.33 6.47 2.06
N ARG A 670 5.94 5.68 1.17
CA ARG A 670 6.63 4.43 1.55
C ARG A 670 7.70 4.62 2.67
N PRO A 671 8.45 5.73 2.75
CA PRO A 671 9.31 6.04 3.90
C PRO A 671 8.54 6.29 5.22
N THR A 672 7.30 6.78 5.12
CA THR A 672 6.39 6.95 6.27
C THR A 672 5.81 5.62 6.72
N PHE A 673 5.45 4.72 5.80
CA PHE A 673 5.08 3.34 6.13
C PHE A 673 6.14 2.65 7.00
N THR A 674 7.41 2.70 6.58
CA THR A 674 8.54 2.11 7.34
C THR A 674 8.93 2.87 8.62
N THR A 675 8.26 4.00 8.91
CA THR A 675 8.36 4.70 10.20
C THR A 675 7.18 4.31 11.10
N LEU A 676 5.98 4.23 10.53
CA LEU A 676 4.73 3.94 11.24
C LEU A 676 4.63 2.48 11.67
N TYR A 677 5.17 1.53 10.91
CA TYR A 677 5.00 0.10 11.18
C TYR A 677 6.33 -0.58 11.49
N ARG A 678 6.27 -1.69 12.21
CA ARG A 678 7.42 -2.55 12.53
C ARG A 678 7.34 -3.85 11.75
N ASP A 679 8.46 -4.28 11.17
CA ASP A 679 8.62 -5.56 10.48
C ASP A 679 9.33 -6.56 11.41
N TRP A 680 8.72 -7.73 11.60
CA TRP A 680 9.25 -8.81 12.44
C TRP A 680 9.88 -9.97 11.65
N GLU A 681 9.66 -10.05 10.33
CA GLU A 681 10.02 -11.20 9.49
C GLU A 681 11.34 -11.01 8.72
N ASN A 682 11.70 -9.78 8.35
CA ASN A 682 12.85 -9.52 7.47
C ASN A 682 14.08 -8.95 8.19
N GLY A 683 14.06 -8.93 9.52
CA GLY A 683 15.21 -8.53 10.35
C GLY A 683 15.75 -7.15 9.95
N ALA A 684 17.03 -7.05 9.60
CA ALA A 684 17.65 -5.78 9.21
C ALA A 684 17.18 -5.21 7.86
N ALA A 685 16.42 -5.96 7.05
CA ALA A 685 15.94 -5.49 5.75
C ALA A 685 14.69 -4.58 5.85
N GLN A 686 13.89 -4.71 6.91
CA GLN A 686 12.73 -3.88 7.29
C GLN A 686 11.84 -3.42 6.11
N PHE A 687 10.85 -4.25 5.78
CA PHE A 687 9.93 -4.13 4.65
C PHE A 687 10.66 -4.07 3.29
N PRO A 688 11.30 -5.16 2.85
CA PRO A 688 11.87 -5.23 1.52
C PRO A 688 10.77 -5.14 0.45
N ALA A 689 11.02 -4.38 -0.63
CA ALA A 689 10.02 -4.15 -1.67
C ALA A 689 9.67 -5.42 -2.50
N LEU A 690 10.60 -6.38 -2.59
CA LEU A 690 10.51 -7.68 -3.28
C LEU A 690 9.95 -7.72 -4.72
N GLY A 691 9.73 -6.56 -5.36
CA GLY A 691 9.20 -6.44 -6.71
C GLY A 691 8.19 -5.29 -6.87
N ASP A 692 7.62 -4.83 -5.76
CA ASP A 692 6.60 -3.78 -5.74
C ASP A 692 7.20 -2.42 -6.12
N ALA A 693 6.97 -1.98 -7.35
CA ALA A 693 7.19 -0.60 -7.74
C ALA A 693 6.21 0.32 -6.98
N PRO A 694 6.58 1.57 -6.67
CA PRO A 694 5.61 2.55 -6.18
C PRO A 694 4.77 3.13 -7.33
N SER A 695 3.56 3.59 -6.99
CA SER A 695 2.70 4.44 -7.82
C SER A 695 2.97 5.93 -7.54
N ALA A 696 2.53 6.79 -8.46
CA ALA A 696 2.71 8.25 -8.36
C ALA A 696 1.85 8.87 -7.25
N ASP A 697 2.41 9.85 -6.52
CA ASP A 697 1.71 10.56 -5.45
C ASP A 697 1.21 11.94 -5.93
N PRO A 698 -0.09 12.30 -5.73
CA PRO A 698 -0.62 13.61 -6.14
C PRO A 698 0.09 14.83 -5.54
N SER A 699 0.87 14.66 -4.47
CA SER A 699 1.68 15.72 -3.87
C SER A 699 2.85 16.15 -4.74
N ASP A 700 3.40 15.23 -5.55
CA ASP A 700 4.57 15.46 -6.40
C ASP A 700 4.28 15.01 -7.85
N PRO A 701 3.63 15.88 -8.65
CA PRO A 701 3.25 15.56 -10.03
C PRO A 701 4.32 15.91 -11.08
N ASP A 702 5.43 16.54 -10.68
CA ASP A 702 6.44 17.13 -11.57
C ASP A 702 7.86 16.75 -11.13
N ALA A 703 8.58 15.97 -11.95
CA ALA A 703 9.99 15.64 -11.74
C ALA A 703 10.91 16.88 -11.60
N PRO A 704 12.13 16.77 -11.03
CA PRO A 704 12.86 17.93 -10.54
C PRO A 704 13.45 18.72 -11.70
N ALA A 705 13.28 20.04 -11.68
CA ALA A 705 13.70 20.93 -12.74
C ALA A 705 15.23 21.08 -12.80
N GLY A 706 15.87 20.36 -13.72
CA GLY A 706 17.31 20.44 -13.98
C GLY A 706 17.74 21.71 -14.73
N SER A 707 18.93 22.25 -14.43
CA SER A 707 19.56 23.30 -15.23
C SER A 707 21.09 23.29 -15.16
N ILE A 708 21.76 23.66 -16.26
CA ILE A 708 23.22 23.73 -16.38
C ILE A 708 23.66 25.19 -16.46
N LEU A 709 24.17 25.72 -15.35
CA LEU A 709 24.85 27.02 -15.35
C LEU A 709 26.30 26.86 -15.83
N LEU A 710 26.86 27.93 -16.41
CA LEU A 710 28.23 27.98 -16.91
C LEU A 710 28.92 29.22 -16.33
N ALA A 711 30.14 29.03 -15.82
CA ALA A 711 31.04 30.05 -15.30
C ALA A 711 32.48 29.81 -15.82
N GLY A 712 33.39 30.75 -15.54
CA GLY A 712 34.75 30.78 -16.07
C GLY A 712 34.90 31.73 -17.26
N THR A 713 35.99 31.60 -18.01
CA THR A 713 36.20 32.40 -19.23
C THR A 713 35.40 31.80 -20.39
N THR A 714 34.52 32.62 -20.96
CA THR A 714 33.63 32.22 -22.07
C THR A 714 33.56 33.30 -23.12
N TYR A 715 33.55 32.90 -24.38
CA TYR A 715 33.29 33.77 -25.54
C TYR A 715 32.01 33.30 -26.25
N SER A 716 31.32 34.19 -26.97
CA SER A 716 30.08 33.83 -27.66
C SER A 716 29.94 34.58 -28.97
N SER A 717 29.84 33.84 -30.07
CA SER A 717 29.76 34.37 -31.43
C SER A 717 28.89 33.49 -32.30
N GLY A 718 28.05 34.08 -33.16
CA GLY A 718 27.17 33.35 -34.08
C GLY A 718 26.13 32.41 -33.44
N GLY A 719 25.89 32.52 -32.13
CA GLY A 719 25.06 31.59 -31.35
C GLY A 719 25.83 30.42 -30.70
N THR A 720 27.12 30.28 -31.01
CA THR A 720 28.02 29.31 -30.37
C THR A 720 28.62 29.88 -29.09
N THR A 721 28.62 29.09 -28.01
CA THR A 721 29.35 29.40 -26.77
C THR A 721 30.68 28.64 -26.75
N TYR A 722 31.78 29.38 -26.64
CA TYR A 722 33.14 28.87 -26.50
C TYR A 722 33.57 28.94 -25.04
N VAL A 723 34.35 27.95 -24.56
CA VAL A 723 34.76 27.83 -23.16
C VAL A 723 36.26 27.53 -23.06
N ALA A 724 36.96 28.28 -22.20
CA ALA A 724 38.38 28.06 -21.93
C ALA A 724 38.61 26.89 -20.96
N ALA A 725 39.88 26.52 -20.73
CA ALA A 725 40.25 25.45 -19.79
C ALA A 725 39.78 25.68 -18.32
N ASN A 726 39.48 26.92 -17.93
CA ASN A 726 39.02 27.27 -16.57
C ASN A 726 37.50 27.23 -16.38
N HIS A 727 36.73 26.78 -17.38
CA HIS A 727 35.28 26.74 -17.31
C HIS A 727 34.78 25.80 -16.21
N GLN A 728 33.62 26.13 -15.65
CA GLN A 728 32.89 25.28 -14.71
C GLN A 728 31.41 25.27 -15.06
N PHE A 729 30.85 24.06 -15.16
CA PHE A 729 29.42 23.84 -15.15
C PHE A 729 28.95 23.68 -13.71
N THR A 730 27.81 24.25 -13.36
CA THR A 730 27.10 23.93 -12.11
C THR A 730 25.87 23.12 -12.46
N ALA A 731 25.79 21.90 -11.92
CA ALA A 731 24.58 21.08 -11.97
C ALA A 731 23.58 21.65 -10.97
N LYS A 732 22.46 22.20 -11.44
CA LYS A 732 21.34 22.60 -10.58
C LYS A 732 20.15 21.68 -10.80
N ALA A 733 19.47 21.37 -9.71
CA ALA A 733 18.15 20.78 -9.68
C ALA A 733 17.30 21.60 -8.71
N VAL A 734 16.02 21.77 -8.99
CA VAL A 734 15.05 22.41 -8.11
C VAL A 734 13.81 21.54 -8.06
N ASP A 735 13.35 21.29 -6.85
CA ASP A 735 12.24 20.40 -6.54
C ASP A 735 11.29 21.14 -5.59
N ALA A 736 9.98 20.97 -5.79
CA ALA A 736 8.94 21.63 -4.99
C ALA A 736 8.66 20.89 -3.68
N VAL A 737 8.78 19.57 -3.67
CA VAL A 737 8.34 18.66 -2.60
C VAL A 737 9.54 18.13 -1.83
N PHE A 738 10.47 17.45 -2.48
CA PHE A 738 11.59 16.77 -1.87
C PHE A 738 12.72 17.72 -1.46
N THR A 739 13.45 17.38 -0.41
CA THR A 739 14.67 18.14 -0.05
C THR A 739 15.81 17.87 -1.02
N ASP A 740 16.76 18.78 -1.12
CA ASP A 740 17.91 18.68 -2.03
C ASP A 740 18.80 17.44 -1.77
N ALA A 741 18.61 16.75 -0.63
CA ALA A 741 19.26 15.48 -0.29
C ALA A 741 18.55 14.24 -0.88
N ARG A 742 17.29 14.39 -1.30
CA ARG A 742 16.48 13.34 -1.97
C ARG A 742 16.46 13.48 -3.48
N VAL A 743 16.86 14.63 -4.02
CA VAL A 743 17.00 14.87 -5.46
C VAL A 743 18.32 14.28 -5.99
N ALA A 744 18.22 13.24 -6.81
CA ALA A 744 19.34 12.67 -7.53
C ALA A 744 19.66 13.50 -8.79
N VAL A 745 20.95 13.78 -9.01
CA VAL A 745 21.40 14.52 -10.19
C VAL A 745 22.53 13.75 -10.88
N GLN A 746 22.39 13.54 -12.18
CA GLN A 746 23.40 12.89 -13.01
C GLN A 746 23.78 13.76 -14.20
N TYR A 747 25.08 13.77 -14.50
CA TYR A 747 25.63 14.49 -15.65
C TYR A 747 26.43 13.58 -16.56
N ARG A 748 26.56 13.98 -17.83
CA ARG A 748 27.57 13.44 -18.75
C ARG A 748 27.99 14.51 -19.75
N TYR A 749 29.16 14.33 -20.34
CA TYR A 749 29.61 15.13 -21.48
C TYR A 749 30.22 14.20 -22.53
N TYR A 750 30.01 14.52 -23.80
CA TYR A 750 30.59 13.78 -24.92
C TYR A 750 30.81 14.71 -26.11
N LYS A 751 31.79 14.37 -26.94
CA LYS A 751 32.18 15.18 -28.10
C LYS A 751 31.14 15.01 -29.21
N ALA A 752 30.83 16.06 -29.96
CA ALA A 752 29.87 15.99 -31.05
C ALA A 752 30.26 14.90 -32.06
N GLY A 753 29.30 14.05 -32.45
CA GLY A 753 29.54 12.89 -33.31
C GLY A 753 30.08 11.63 -32.61
N SER A 754 30.34 11.67 -31.30
CA SER A 754 30.64 10.46 -30.50
C SER A 754 29.39 9.88 -29.83
N ILE A 755 29.43 8.59 -29.50
CA ILE A 755 28.36 7.91 -28.75
C ILE A 755 28.35 8.46 -27.30
N PRO A 756 27.18 8.84 -26.74
CA PRO A 756 27.10 9.29 -25.35
C PRO A 756 27.61 8.25 -24.36
N GLY A 757 28.50 8.67 -23.47
CA GLY A 757 29.04 7.81 -22.41
C GLY A 757 28.05 7.56 -21.26
N ALA A 758 28.52 6.79 -20.28
CA ALA A 758 27.82 6.55 -19.02
C ALA A 758 27.56 7.86 -18.25
N TRP A 759 26.45 7.87 -17.51
CA TRP A 759 26.11 8.92 -16.56
C TRP A 759 27.05 8.89 -15.34
N LYS A 760 27.20 10.05 -14.69
CA LYS A 760 27.97 10.23 -13.46
C LYS A 760 27.11 10.98 -12.45
N ASP A 761 27.06 10.48 -11.22
CA ASP A 761 26.35 11.15 -10.12
C ASP A 761 27.06 12.44 -9.71
N ILE A 762 26.28 13.43 -9.30
CA ILE A 762 26.75 14.71 -8.79
C ILE A 762 25.74 15.26 -7.77
N ALA A 763 26.20 15.91 -6.71
CA ALA A 763 25.28 16.57 -5.77
C ALA A 763 24.64 17.81 -6.43
N ALA A 764 23.38 18.09 -6.09
CA ALA A 764 22.72 19.32 -6.53
C ALA A 764 23.53 20.55 -6.07
N GLY A 765 23.76 21.49 -7.00
CA GLY A 765 24.58 22.68 -6.80
C GLY A 765 26.10 22.49 -6.95
N ALA A 766 26.60 21.25 -7.13
CA ALA A 766 28.03 21.01 -7.30
C ALA A 766 28.53 21.30 -8.72
N THR A 767 29.85 21.47 -8.85
CA THR A 767 30.51 21.90 -10.09
C THR A 767 31.32 20.80 -10.76
N PHE A 768 31.32 20.77 -12.09
CA PHE A 768 32.16 19.90 -12.92
C PHE A 768 32.69 20.64 -14.15
N SER A 769 33.65 20.05 -14.86
CA SER A 769 34.18 20.60 -16.12
C SER A 769 34.51 19.48 -17.11
N ILE A 770 34.70 19.86 -18.39
CA ILE A 770 35.29 18.99 -19.40
C ILE A 770 36.81 19.09 -19.22
N PRO A 771 37.53 17.99 -18.94
CA PRO A 771 38.97 18.04 -18.73
C PRO A 771 39.68 18.38 -20.04
N ALA A 772 40.73 19.21 -20.00
CA ALA A 772 41.51 19.60 -21.18
C ALA A 772 42.06 18.38 -21.96
N SER A 773 42.32 17.25 -21.27
CA SER A 773 42.72 15.98 -21.90
C SER A 773 41.67 15.34 -22.80
N ALA A 774 40.43 15.82 -22.82
CA ALA A 774 39.42 15.41 -23.81
C ALA A 774 39.68 16.05 -25.20
N GLY A 775 40.42 17.16 -25.23
CA GLY A 775 40.82 17.89 -26.44
C GLY A 775 39.69 18.70 -27.08
N ASP A 776 40.08 19.76 -27.77
CA ASP A 776 39.20 20.83 -28.25
C ASP A 776 38.14 20.39 -29.27
N GLY A 777 37.05 21.16 -29.35
CA GLY A 777 35.92 20.96 -30.25
C GLY A 777 34.57 21.03 -29.53
N THR A 778 33.50 20.73 -30.27
CA THR A 778 32.13 20.80 -29.76
C THR A 778 31.81 19.65 -28.80
N TYR A 779 31.21 19.98 -27.66
CA TYR A 779 30.71 19.05 -26.66
C TYR A 779 29.23 19.27 -26.39
N HIS A 780 28.50 18.17 -26.22
CA HIS A 780 27.19 18.19 -25.58
C HIS A 780 27.37 17.83 -24.11
N VAL A 781 26.93 18.72 -23.23
CA VAL A 781 26.86 18.52 -21.79
C VAL A 781 25.40 18.26 -21.44
N GLN A 782 25.12 17.12 -20.84
CA GLN A 782 23.77 16.71 -20.49
C GLN A 782 23.62 16.54 -18.99
N LEU A 783 22.46 16.92 -18.48
CA LEU A 783 22.03 16.77 -17.10
C LEU A 783 20.68 16.04 -17.08
N ARG A 784 20.53 15.07 -16.19
CA ARG A 784 19.21 14.54 -15.80
C ARG A 784 19.06 14.58 -14.29
N THR A 785 17.82 14.69 -13.87
CA THR A 785 17.38 14.87 -12.50
C THR A 785 16.29 13.85 -12.21
N ALA A 786 16.24 13.39 -10.96
CA ALA A 786 15.27 12.41 -10.48
C ALA A 786 15.03 12.62 -8.99
N ASP A 787 13.91 12.13 -8.51
CA ASP A 787 13.49 12.09 -7.11
C ASP A 787 12.87 10.70 -6.82
N PRO A 788 12.35 10.42 -5.62
CA PRO A 788 11.70 9.14 -5.31
C PRO A 788 10.42 8.80 -6.10
N CYS A 789 9.72 9.78 -6.68
CA CYS A 789 8.52 9.64 -7.52
C CYS A 789 8.82 9.65 -9.02
N HIS A 790 9.91 10.30 -9.44
CA HIS A 790 10.34 10.39 -10.82
C HIS A 790 11.79 9.91 -10.93
N THR A 791 11.98 8.61 -11.16
CA THR A 791 13.30 7.98 -11.07
C THR A 791 14.08 8.09 -12.39
N PHE A 792 15.20 7.37 -12.50
CA PHE A 792 15.95 7.25 -13.75
C PHE A 792 15.52 6.04 -14.61
N ASP A 793 14.46 5.33 -14.23
CA ASP A 793 13.88 4.26 -15.04
C ASP A 793 13.27 4.83 -16.34
N PRO A 794 13.51 4.21 -17.52
CA PRO A 794 12.88 4.63 -18.77
C PRO A 794 11.34 4.53 -18.81
N ALA A 795 10.71 3.87 -17.84
CA ALA A 795 9.25 3.80 -17.71
C ALA A 795 8.62 5.09 -17.13
N ASP A 796 9.39 5.88 -16.37
CA ASP A 796 8.86 7.07 -15.67
C ASP A 796 8.69 8.27 -16.63
N GLU A 797 7.61 9.04 -16.45
CA GLU A 797 7.37 10.25 -17.23
C GLU A 797 8.32 11.39 -16.80
N LEU A 798 9.49 11.44 -17.44
CA LEU A 798 10.43 12.54 -17.29
C LEU A 798 10.00 13.80 -18.08
N PRO A 799 10.44 15.02 -17.68
CA PRO A 799 10.06 16.26 -18.35
C PRO A 799 10.47 16.25 -19.83
N THR A 800 9.68 16.88 -20.69
CA THR A 800 9.86 16.82 -22.16
C THR A 800 11.26 17.27 -22.66
N ASP A 801 11.93 18.15 -21.90
CA ASP A 801 13.27 18.66 -22.20
C ASP A 801 14.41 17.85 -21.51
N ALA A 802 14.10 16.71 -20.88
CA ALA A 802 15.07 15.83 -20.25
C ALA A 802 15.71 14.85 -21.26
N PRO A 803 17.05 14.63 -21.23
CA PRO A 803 18.03 15.32 -20.40
C PRO A 803 18.34 16.73 -20.91
N VAL A 804 18.39 17.69 -19.98
CA VAL A 804 18.73 19.09 -20.26
C VAL A 804 20.10 19.15 -20.91
N THR A 805 20.15 19.64 -22.15
CA THR A 805 21.36 19.59 -22.99
C THR A 805 21.90 20.99 -23.26
N ARG A 806 23.15 21.25 -22.86
CA ARG A 806 23.91 22.46 -23.17
C ARG A 806 25.07 22.12 -24.12
N THR A 807 25.13 22.80 -25.26
CA THR A 807 26.23 22.64 -26.22
C THR A 807 27.27 23.75 -26.03
N VAL A 808 28.55 23.40 -25.99
CA VAL A 808 29.69 24.34 -25.95
C VAL A 808 30.79 23.89 -26.92
N VAL A 809 31.71 24.78 -27.25
CA VAL A 809 33.00 24.44 -27.88
C VAL A 809 34.11 24.62 -26.84
N LEU A 810 34.76 23.53 -26.46
CA LEU A 810 35.98 23.60 -25.65
C LEU A 810 37.13 24.04 -26.57
N ASP A 811 37.86 25.06 -26.14
CA ASP A 811 39.02 25.58 -26.86
C ASP A 811 40.13 25.93 -25.85
N THR A 812 41.26 25.25 -26.01
CA THR A 812 42.44 25.33 -25.15
C THR A 812 43.72 25.50 -25.96
N THR A 813 43.59 25.69 -27.28
CA THR A 813 44.70 25.79 -28.23
C THR A 813 45.00 27.26 -28.51
N PRO A 814 46.21 27.76 -28.23
CA PRO A 814 46.61 29.11 -28.62
C PRO A 814 46.53 29.35 -30.14
N PRO A 815 46.31 30.60 -30.59
CA PRO A 815 46.24 30.90 -32.01
C PRO A 815 47.54 30.55 -32.73
N GLN A 816 47.43 30.00 -33.95
CA GLN A 816 48.58 29.70 -34.77
C GLN A 816 49.16 31.01 -35.35
N ILE A 817 50.40 31.32 -34.95
CA ILE A 817 51.17 32.46 -35.45
C ILE A 817 52.20 31.97 -36.47
N THR A 818 52.19 32.54 -37.67
CA THR A 818 53.18 32.25 -38.71
C THR A 818 53.80 33.55 -39.22
N ILE A 819 55.07 33.77 -38.91
CA ILE A 819 55.85 34.84 -39.54
C ILE A 819 56.11 34.44 -40.99
N THR A 820 55.78 35.31 -41.95
CA THR A 820 55.94 35.09 -43.40
C THR A 820 57.08 35.92 -43.99
N LYS A 821 57.43 37.05 -43.39
CA LYS A 821 58.69 37.77 -43.64
C LYS A 821 59.26 38.35 -42.33
N PRO A 822 60.60 38.41 -42.15
CA PRO A 822 61.64 37.86 -43.05
C PRO A 822 61.52 36.34 -43.21
N ALA A 823 62.08 35.75 -44.27
CA ALA A 823 61.96 34.31 -44.54
C ALA A 823 63.06 33.80 -45.49
N PRO A 824 63.49 32.52 -45.40
CA PRO A 824 63.14 31.54 -44.36
C PRO A 824 63.71 31.90 -42.97
N GLU A 825 63.52 31.03 -41.98
CA GLU A 825 64.19 31.12 -40.69
C GLU A 825 65.72 31.14 -40.88
N GLY A 826 66.42 32.07 -40.23
CA GLY A 826 67.87 32.21 -40.37
C GLY A 826 68.34 32.67 -41.76
N VAL A 827 67.45 33.32 -42.54
CA VAL A 827 67.85 33.96 -43.81
C VAL A 827 68.93 35.01 -43.56
N THR A 828 69.95 35.04 -44.41
CA THR A 828 70.94 36.11 -44.45
C THR A 828 70.50 37.15 -45.47
N PHE A 829 70.44 38.42 -45.05
CA PHE A 829 70.30 39.56 -45.95
C PHE A 829 71.62 40.28 -46.11
N ASP A 830 71.83 40.81 -47.32
CA ASP A 830 72.93 41.71 -47.65
C ASP A 830 72.63 43.13 -47.12
N SER A 831 73.66 43.94 -46.91
CA SER A 831 73.49 45.26 -46.27
C SER A 831 72.70 46.30 -47.08
N ASP A 832 72.35 46.04 -48.35
CA ASP A 832 71.50 46.88 -49.19
C ASP A 832 70.13 46.25 -49.52
N ASP A 833 69.82 45.08 -48.94
CA ASP A 833 68.53 44.41 -49.10
C ASP A 833 67.39 45.14 -48.36
N PHE A 834 66.17 44.83 -48.80
CA PHE A 834 64.93 45.21 -48.12
C PHE A 834 64.10 43.97 -47.80
N SER A 835 63.51 43.97 -46.61
CA SER A 835 62.54 42.99 -46.15
C SER A 835 61.36 43.70 -45.48
N ALA A 836 60.47 42.94 -44.85
CA ALA A 836 59.39 43.50 -44.04
C ALA A 836 59.03 42.54 -42.90
N ILE A 837 58.35 43.06 -41.88
CA ILE A 837 57.69 42.25 -40.85
C ILE A 837 56.31 41.88 -41.38
N GLU A 838 56.16 40.66 -41.88
CA GLU A 838 54.86 40.11 -42.31
C GLU A 838 54.59 38.83 -41.52
N TYR A 839 53.35 38.67 -41.05
CA TYR A 839 52.91 37.50 -40.30
C TYR A 839 51.40 37.31 -40.44
N THR A 840 50.94 36.08 -40.29
CA THR A 840 49.53 35.73 -40.17
C THR A 840 49.26 35.14 -38.79
N VAL A 841 48.18 35.57 -38.15
CA VAL A 841 47.63 34.94 -36.95
C VAL A 841 46.29 34.35 -37.32
N THR A 842 46.08 33.07 -37.03
CA THR A 842 44.82 32.37 -37.29
C THR A 842 44.47 31.49 -36.12
N ASP A 843 43.24 31.58 -35.65
CA ASP A 843 42.63 30.57 -34.80
C ASP A 843 41.45 29.92 -35.52
N ALA A 844 41.22 28.64 -35.26
CA ALA A 844 40.20 27.81 -35.91
C ALA A 844 38.95 27.58 -35.04
N ALA A 845 38.99 27.97 -33.76
CA ALA A 845 37.96 27.72 -32.77
C ALA A 845 37.30 29.03 -32.30
N SER A 846 37.75 29.64 -31.20
CA SER A 846 37.16 30.86 -30.65
C SER A 846 37.48 32.12 -31.47
N GLY A 847 38.52 32.12 -32.29
CA GLY A 847 38.97 33.25 -33.10
C GLY A 847 40.06 34.07 -32.40
N VAL A 848 40.72 34.97 -33.15
CA VAL A 848 41.86 35.75 -32.64
C VAL A 848 41.39 37.06 -32.02
N ASP A 849 41.71 37.33 -30.75
CA ASP A 849 41.53 38.67 -30.17
C ASP A 849 42.54 39.63 -30.81
N ALA A 850 42.06 40.42 -31.77
CA ALA A 850 42.86 41.37 -32.51
C ALA A 850 43.55 42.44 -31.64
N ALA A 851 43.08 42.71 -30.42
CA ALA A 851 43.71 43.65 -29.49
C ALA A 851 44.96 43.08 -28.79
N THR A 852 45.13 41.75 -28.81
CA THR A 852 46.29 41.07 -28.20
C THR A 852 47.47 40.93 -29.15
N VAL A 853 47.21 40.93 -30.47
CA VAL A 853 48.20 40.75 -31.54
C VAL A 853 49.25 41.87 -31.49
N LYS A 854 50.49 41.52 -31.18
CA LYS A 854 51.62 42.45 -31.04
C LYS A 854 52.85 41.87 -31.71
N ALA A 855 53.52 42.68 -32.52
CA ALA A 855 54.84 42.37 -33.07
C ALA A 855 55.92 43.17 -32.33
N ARG A 856 57.11 42.60 -32.25
CA ARG A 856 58.34 43.26 -31.80
C ARG A 856 59.47 42.99 -32.77
N PHE A 857 60.39 43.94 -32.85
CA PHE A 857 61.64 43.85 -33.59
C PHE A 857 62.79 44.22 -32.64
N ASP A 858 63.72 43.30 -32.43
CA ASP A 858 64.78 43.39 -31.41
C ASP A 858 64.26 43.85 -30.03
N GLY A 859 63.09 43.33 -29.63
CA GLY A 859 62.40 43.66 -28.38
C GLY A 859 61.65 45.01 -28.35
N ALA A 860 61.81 45.88 -29.36
CA ALA A 860 61.03 47.13 -29.51
C ALA A 860 59.69 46.86 -30.21
N ALA A 861 58.66 47.68 -29.95
CA ALA A 861 57.35 47.51 -30.58
C ALA A 861 57.40 47.73 -32.11
N ALA A 862 56.78 46.83 -32.86
CA ALA A 862 56.77 46.81 -34.33
C ALA A 862 55.34 46.64 -34.88
N THR A 863 55.15 46.87 -36.18
CA THR A 863 53.85 46.73 -36.86
C THR A 863 53.91 45.78 -38.06
N HIS A 864 52.83 45.05 -38.32
CA HIS A 864 52.67 44.31 -39.57
C HIS A 864 52.84 45.25 -40.79
N GLY A 865 53.62 44.80 -41.78
CA GLY A 865 53.98 45.59 -42.96
C GLY A 865 55.10 46.60 -42.75
N GLN A 866 55.72 46.66 -41.55
CA GLN A 866 56.90 47.50 -41.31
C GLN A 866 58.06 47.06 -42.22
N VAL A 867 58.54 47.98 -43.05
CA VAL A 867 59.70 47.77 -43.92
C VAL A 867 60.96 47.66 -43.07
N LEU A 868 61.76 46.61 -43.30
CA LEU A 868 63.09 46.41 -42.75
C LEU A 868 64.09 46.77 -43.84
N ASP A 869 64.73 47.93 -43.68
CA ASP A 869 65.78 48.44 -44.57
C ASP A 869 67.14 48.09 -43.95
N MET A 870 67.83 47.10 -44.53
CA MET A 870 69.05 46.53 -43.94
C MET A 870 70.18 47.55 -43.82
N PHE A 871 70.20 48.56 -44.69
CA PHE A 871 71.14 49.68 -44.63
C PHE A 871 71.02 50.50 -43.35
N LEU A 872 69.88 50.45 -42.64
CA LEU A 872 69.64 51.19 -41.40
C LEU A 872 69.93 50.38 -40.13
N LEU A 873 70.14 49.06 -40.26
CA LEU A 873 70.38 48.13 -39.17
C LEU A 873 71.89 47.93 -38.90
N ALA A 874 72.22 47.12 -37.90
CA ALA A 874 73.60 46.75 -37.55
C ALA A 874 73.84 45.28 -37.94
N PRO A 875 75.03 44.89 -38.42
CA PRO A 875 75.28 43.50 -38.81
C PRO A 875 75.21 42.53 -37.62
N GLY A 876 74.79 41.30 -37.88
CA GLY A 876 74.53 40.23 -36.93
C GLY A 876 73.06 39.78 -36.87
N THR A 877 72.73 39.01 -35.82
CA THR A 877 71.41 38.41 -35.62
C THR A 877 70.37 39.43 -35.18
N HIS A 878 69.22 39.42 -35.85
CA HIS A 878 68.03 40.20 -35.51
C HIS A 878 66.84 39.29 -35.21
N THR A 879 65.90 39.74 -34.36
CA THR A 879 64.68 38.98 -34.02
C THR A 879 63.39 39.71 -34.35
N VAL A 880 62.42 38.95 -34.84
CA VAL A 880 61.01 39.34 -34.96
C VAL A 880 60.18 38.43 -34.08
N ASP A 881 59.56 38.99 -33.05
CA ASP A 881 58.68 38.27 -32.13
C ASP A 881 57.22 38.68 -32.39
N VAL A 882 56.31 37.72 -32.47
CA VAL A 882 54.87 37.99 -32.61
C VAL A 882 54.12 37.20 -31.54
N THR A 883 53.40 37.92 -30.68
CA THR A 883 52.52 37.36 -29.65
C THR A 883 51.06 37.66 -29.98
N ALA A 884 50.17 36.71 -29.74
CA ALA A 884 48.72 36.89 -29.85
C ALA A 884 48.00 35.95 -28.88
N ALA A 885 46.75 36.23 -28.58
CA ALA A 885 45.84 35.31 -27.91
C ALA A 885 44.54 35.18 -28.71
N ASP A 886 43.81 34.10 -28.45
CA ASP A 886 42.44 33.92 -28.92
C ASP A 886 41.43 34.72 -28.07
N GLU A 887 40.15 34.66 -28.42
CA GLU A 887 39.04 35.31 -27.70
C GLU A 887 38.77 34.68 -26.31
N LEU A 888 39.50 33.63 -25.92
CA LEU A 888 39.46 32.98 -24.61
C LEU A 888 40.72 33.25 -23.76
N GLY A 889 41.72 33.92 -24.32
CA GLY A 889 42.98 34.25 -23.65
C GLY A 889 44.07 33.17 -23.72
N ASN A 890 43.92 32.11 -24.53
CA ASN A 890 44.98 31.15 -24.81
C ASN A 890 46.07 31.88 -25.62
N ALA A 891 47.25 32.10 -25.02
CA ALA A 891 48.30 32.93 -25.60
C ALA A 891 49.37 32.11 -26.35
N GLY A 892 49.69 32.55 -27.57
CA GLY A 892 50.73 32.01 -28.44
C GLY A 892 51.84 33.03 -28.72
N GLU A 893 53.04 32.52 -29.01
CA GLU A 893 54.21 33.32 -29.38
C GLU A 893 54.96 32.61 -30.52
N ALA A 894 55.45 33.38 -31.49
CA ALA A 894 56.37 32.90 -32.51
C ALA A 894 57.51 33.91 -32.68
N THR A 895 58.74 33.40 -32.63
CA THR A 895 59.97 34.17 -32.91
C THR A 895 60.56 33.71 -34.23
N ARG A 896 61.09 34.66 -35.00
CA ARG A 896 61.96 34.40 -36.16
C ARG A 896 63.26 35.18 -36.05
N HIS A 897 64.35 34.52 -36.40
CA HIS A 897 65.69 35.08 -36.52
C HIS A 897 66.05 35.30 -37.99
N PHE A 898 66.84 36.33 -38.26
CA PHE A 898 67.56 36.51 -39.51
C PHE A 898 68.94 37.11 -39.23
N GLU A 899 69.87 36.89 -40.14
CA GLU A 899 71.22 37.46 -40.07
C GLU A 899 71.34 38.62 -41.06
N LEU A 900 72.01 39.69 -40.64
CA LEU A 900 72.44 40.77 -41.52
C LEU A 900 73.96 40.70 -41.69
N HIS A 901 74.42 40.36 -42.88
CA HIS A 901 75.84 40.38 -43.21
C HIS A 901 76.13 41.37 -44.35
N ALA A 902 77.27 42.05 -44.24
CA ALA A 902 77.74 42.93 -45.28
C ALA A 902 78.54 42.15 -46.33
N THR A 903 78.26 42.42 -47.59
CA THR A 903 79.09 41.99 -48.73
C THR A 903 79.83 43.20 -49.30
N ARG A 904 80.89 42.98 -50.09
CA ARG A 904 81.58 44.09 -50.75
C ARG A 904 80.65 44.82 -51.72
N GLU A 905 79.78 44.06 -52.36
CA GLU A 905 78.80 44.48 -53.35
C GLU A 905 77.70 45.33 -52.71
N SER A 906 77.08 44.86 -51.61
CA SER A 906 76.09 45.64 -50.86
C SER A 906 76.70 46.89 -50.21
N LEU A 907 77.94 46.82 -49.71
CA LEU A 907 78.61 48.00 -49.16
C LEU A 907 78.97 49.05 -50.22
N LEU A 908 79.23 48.64 -51.48
CA LEU A 908 79.36 49.53 -52.63
C LEU A 908 78.02 50.19 -52.99
N SER A 909 76.93 49.40 -53.00
CA SER A 909 75.56 49.86 -53.22
C SER A 909 75.13 50.89 -52.16
N ASN A 910 75.43 50.62 -50.90
CA ASN A 910 75.16 51.51 -49.77
C ASN A 910 75.90 52.84 -49.84
N ILE A 911 77.12 52.90 -50.37
CA ILE A 911 77.81 54.18 -50.65
C ILE A 911 77.10 54.94 -51.76
N ALA A 912 76.71 54.27 -52.85
CA ALA A 912 76.00 54.91 -53.95
C ALA A 912 74.68 55.52 -53.47
N ARG A 913 73.87 54.73 -52.74
CA ARG A 913 72.66 55.19 -52.05
C ARG A 913 72.93 56.37 -51.11
N SER A 914 73.96 56.27 -50.26
CA SER A 914 74.33 57.36 -49.35
C SER A 914 74.72 58.65 -50.08
N CYS A 915 75.27 58.55 -51.30
CA CYS A 915 75.59 59.71 -52.13
C CYS A 915 74.36 60.31 -52.81
N ASP A 916 73.45 59.46 -53.31
CA ASP A 916 72.23 59.89 -53.99
C ASP A 916 71.19 60.48 -53.01
N GLU A 917 71.09 59.94 -51.80
CA GLU A 917 70.29 60.50 -50.70
C GLU A 917 70.95 61.71 -50.01
N GLY A 918 72.18 62.08 -50.39
CA GLY A 918 72.90 63.23 -49.84
C GLY A 918 73.49 63.05 -48.44
N LEU A 919 73.41 61.83 -47.88
CA LEU A 919 74.07 61.41 -46.63
C LEU A 919 75.61 61.55 -46.72
N ILE A 920 76.17 61.42 -47.93
CA ILE A 920 77.54 61.80 -48.28
C ILE A 920 77.51 63.09 -49.11
N THR A 921 77.77 64.22 -48.47
CA THR A 921 77.53 65.57 -49.02
C THR A 921 78.58 66.06 -50.03
N LYS A 922 79.67 65.31 -50.28
CA LYS A 922 80.76 65.71 -51.19
C LYS A 922 80.99 64.67 -52.30
N PRO A 923 80.83 65.03 -53.58
CA PRO A 923 81.06 64.11 -54.71
C PRO A 923 82.48 63.51 -54.77
N GLY A 924 83.49 64.22 -54.23
CA GLY A 924 84.85 63.69 -54.10
C GLY A 924 84.99 62.58 -53.06
N THR A 925 84.23 62.65 -51.96
CA THR A 925 84.18 61.60 -50.93
C THR A 925 83.54 60.34 -51.50
N CYS A 926 82.40 60.47 -52.18
CA CYS A 926 81.73 59.37 -52.90
C CYS A 926 82.70 58.58 -53.79
N LYS A 927 83.31 59.25 -54.78
CA LYS A 927 84.25 58.61 -55.72
C LYS A 927 85.43 57.92 -55.03
N SER A 928 85.96 58.53 -53.96
CA SER A 928 87.08 57.96 -53.23
C SER A 928 86.72 56.74 -52.40
N LEU A 929 85.51 56.70 -51.81
CA LEU A 929 85.03 55.56 -51.03
C LEU A 929 84.69 54.36 -51.92
N THR A 930 83.96 54.60 -53.02
CA THR A 930 83.68 53.57 -54.04
C THR A 930 84.98 52.98 -54.61
N SER A 931 85.97 53.83 -54.93
CA SER A 931 87.28 53.37 -55.43
C SER A 931 88.09 52.59 -54.39
N GLN A 932 87.88 52.83 -53.09
CA GLN A 932 88.59 52.11 -52.02
C GLN A 932 88.05 50.70 -51.84
N LEU A 933 86.72 50.51 -51.83
CA LEU A 933 86.14 49.16 -51.76
C LEU A 933 86.46 48.30 -52.99
N ALA A 934 86.62 48.91 -54.17
CA ALA A 934 86.96 48.19 -55.39
C ALA A 934 88.41 47.67 -55.41
N HIS A 935 89.36 48.34 -54.75
CA HIS A 935 90.80 48.15 -54.98
C HIS A 935 91.72 48.13 -53.74
N ALA A 936 91.20 48.32 -52.52
CA ALA A 936 92.00 48.42 -51.29
C ALA A 936 91.48 47.50 -50.16
N PRO A 937 92.32 47.10 -49.19
CA PRO A 937 91.88 46.36 -48.01
C PRO A 937 90.95 47.21 -47.12
N PHE A 938 89.91 46.58 -46.56
CA PHE A 938 88.80 47.28 -45.87
C PHE A 938 89.24 48.20 -44.72
N GLY A 939 90.37 47.94 -44.05
CA GLY A 939 90.94 48.85 -43.03
C GLY A 939 91.29 50.26 -43.55
N ALA A 940 91.64 50.41 -44.84
CA ALA A 940 91.86 51.73 -45.44
C ALA A 940 90.53 52.49 -45.66
N PHE A 941 89.47 51.75 -46.00
CA PHE A 941 88.12 52.28 -46.15
C PHE A 941 87.55 52.73 -44.79
N VAL A 942 87.60 51.89 -43.76
CA VAL A 942 87.15 52.23 -42.38
C VAL A 942 87.82 53.50 -41.88
N ASN A 943 89.15 53.61 -41.99
CA ASN A 943 89.89 54.81 -41.59
C ASN A 943 89.45 56.07 -42.36
N HIS A 944 89.04 55.94 -43.62
CA HIS A 944 88.58 57.07 -44.41
C HIS A 944 87.15 57.48 -44.05
N VAL A 945 86.24 56.52 -43.81
CA VAL A 945 84.89 56.80 -43.30
C VAL A 945 84.96 57.46 -41.92
N GLU A 946 85.82 56.97 -41.02
CA GLU A 946 86.10 57.59 -39.71
C GLU A 946 86.57 59.05 -39.86
N ALA A 947 87.52 59.29 -40.78
CA ALA A 947 88.06 60.63 -41.01
C ALA A 947 87.02 61.63 -41.56
N GLN A 948 85.94 61.16 -42.19
CA GLN A 948 84.87 61.98 -42.77
C GLN A 948 83.55 61.97 -41.98
N ARG A 949 83.42 61.12 -40.96
CA ARG A 949 82.30 61.06 -40.01
C ARG A 949 82.01 62.45 -39.44
N GLY A 950 80.76 62.91 -39.57
CA GLY A 950 80.32 64.24 -39.14
C GLY A 950 80.87 65.41 -39.95
N LYS A 951 81.56 65.19 -41.08
CA LYS A 951 82.13 66.24 -41.95
C LYS A 951 81.51 66.22 -43.35
N SER A 952 81.73 65.15 -44.10
CA SER A 952 81.14 64.94 -45.43
C SER A 952 80.35 63.64 -45.55
N ILE A 953 80.27 62.88 -44.46
CA ILE A 953 79.33 61.79 -44.23
C ILE A 953 78.63 62.14 -42.92
N ASP A 954 77.32 61.99 -42.81
CA ASP A 954 76.66 62.12 -41.50
C ASP A 954 77.16 61.04 -40.52
N VAL A 955 76.97 61.29 -39.21
CA VAL A 955 77.54 60.42 -38.17
C VAL A 955 76.91 59.02 -38.19
N ALA A 956 75.59 58.91 -38.43
CA ALA A 956 74.89 57.64 -38.37
C ALA A 956 75.27 56.75 -39.57
N THR A 957 75.30 57.32 -40.77
CA THR A 957 75.72 56.59 -41.99
C THR A 957 77.19 56.19 -41.92
N ALA A 958 78.07 57.04 -41.39
CA ALA A 958 79.46 56.67 -41.16
C ALA A 958 79.60 55.54 -40.11
N ASN A 959 78.76 55.48 -39.08
CA ASN A 959 78.73 54.36 -38.14
C ASN A 959 78.32 53.06 -38.83
N ARG A 960 77.24 53.06 -39.63
CA ARG A 960 76.73 51.86 -40.33
C ARG A 960 77.72 51.35 -41.38
N LEU A 961 78.25 52.22 -42.24
CA LEU A 961 79.27 51.85 -43.24
C LEU A 961 80.55 51.27 -42.59
N ILE A 962 80.88 51.67 -41.35
CA ILE A 962 82.02 51.09 -40.61
C ILE A 962 81.67 49.75 -39.99
N ALA A 963 80.47 49.59 -39.39
CA ALA A 963 80.02 48.31 -38.88
C ALA A 963 79.95 47.25 -39.99
N PHE A 964 79.38 47.58 -41.14
CA PHE A 964 79.36 46.72 -42.32
C PHE A 964 80.78 46.40 -42.84
N ALA A 965 81.70 47.36 -42.84
CA ALA A 965 83.09 47.09 -43.21
C ALA A 965 83.88 46.29 -42.16
N GLN A 966 83.39 46.18 -40.93
CA GLN A 966 83.96 45.38 -39.84
C GLN A 966 83.43 43.94 -39.85
N ASP A 967 82.18 43.72 -40.25
CA ASP A 967 81.60 42.39 -40.48
C ASP A 967 82.33 41.63 -41.62
N LEU A 968 82.96 42.37 -42.54
CA LEU A 968 83.79 41.87 -43.65
C LEU A 968 85.25 41.54 -43.29
N LEU A 969 85.68 41.63 -42.02
CA LEU A 969 87.08 41.54 -41.57
C LEU A 969 87.36 40.37 -40.61
#